data_AF-A0A6J8DJP2-F1
#
_entry.id   AF-A0A6J8DJP2-F1
#
_cell.length_a   1.000
_cell.length_b   1.000
_cell.length_c   1.000
_cell.angle_alpha   90.00
_cell.angle_beta   90.00
_cell.angle_gamma   90.00
#
_symmetry.space_group_name_H-M   'P 1'
#
loop_
_entity.id
_entity.type
_entity.pdbx_description
1 polymer ?
#
loop_
_entity_poly.entity_id
_entity_poly.type
_entity_poly.pdbx_seq_one_letter_code
_entity_poly.pdbx_strand_id
1 'polypeptide(L)'
;MNEFCNNTPIWDLKLTWRGTWPEFTQCFQDTVLIWVPSGWLWLATPFYLRYLLTTKSVRGKWSSLTYLKMIFALIMLILTTINVVYAAIDLKQESSYWKASLVGPVIEAVTILLVIFYIAFERHKGFVTSGVLFIYWTVAIVTKIIPFYSKLLKKDKKEDTIFLKIFVYFGFWLWVIEWILHSIAEKLPHNREVCPEQKASFLSRITFNWITSLMIQGYKKSLNEDEMFKLNERDMCKVAYKRFLKNWDKERSRASRLDQSGSSRRYNLQDDMSESTPLLAPKPVIKDPNTIEKKRSLFRALAKTFGLELLHAHVFKLIYDITIFISPILLRYLIAFSKGTTESDSSEFSQHWKGYMLAAAFFVTILIQSLACHQQFYWGMTLGIRVKAALMAAVYRKALTLTSGARKESTVGEIVNLMSIDTQHIQDNINYLWALWSSPLQIGLCLYFLYQTVGASAFAGFGILILLLPVNGVVMGKIHGLQGQQMKQKDNRVKLLSEVLNGIKILKLYAWEMSFKDKIAAIRNIELTILKKSAMLSMIFWFSWGVAPYLVSLVTFATFVFLSKDHYLDAETAFVAISLFNILRFAINFAPMALTETIKASVSVKRLNKFLSHDELDSDNVFHDYSKGTYMTRFTSILHYREVEYVESERMYIN
;
A
#
# COMPACT_ATOMS: atom_id res chain seq x y z
N MET A 1 -12.75 7.84 -39.48
CA MET A 1 -12.93 8.78 -38.34
C MET A 1 -13.61 10.07 -38.80
N ASN A 2 -13.17 10.70 -39.90
CA ASN A 2 -13.82 11.92 -40.44
C ASN A 2 -15.29 11.70 -40.84
N GLU A 3 -15.64 10.56 -41.46
CA GLU A 3 -17.05 10.21 -41.74
C GLU A 3 -17.90 10.00 -40.47
N PHE A 4 -17.28 9.65 -39.33
CA PHE A 4 -18.00 9.41 -38.07
C PHE A 4 -18.50 10.71 -37.43
N CYS A 5 -17.79 11.82 -37.68
CA CYS A 5 -18.10 13.18 -37.23
C CYS A 5 -18.51 14.11 -38.40
N ASN A 6 -18.94 13.56 -39.55
CA ASN A 6 -19.32 14.33 -40.75
C ASN A 6 -18.26 15.39 -41.16
N ASN A 7 -17.00 14.97 -41.29
CA ASN A 7 -15.83 15.76 -41.65
C ASN A 7 -15.42 16.90 -40.69
N THR A 8 -16.02 16.96 -39.49
CA THR A 8 -15.51 17.82 -38.41
C THR A 8 -14.40 17.12 -37.61
N PRO A 9 -13.34 17.82 -37.20
CA PRO A 9 -12.31 17.24 -36.35
C PRO A 9 -12.87 16.91 -34.95
N ILE A 10 -12.49 15.75 -34.40
CA ILE A 10 -12.88 15.32 -33.05
C ILE A 10 -12.42 16.33 -32.00
N TRP A 11 -11.24 16.91 -32.17
CA TRP A 11 -10.69 17.92 -31.27
C TRP A 11 -10.21 19.10 -32.11
N ASP A 12 -10.65 20.32 -31.76
CA ASP A 12 -10.14 21.54 -32.36
C ASP A 12 -9.46 22.43 -31.29
N LEU A 13 -8.14 22.53 -31.36
CA LEU A 13 -7.32 23.36 -30.47
C LEU A 13 -7.67 24.85 -30.58
N LYS A 14 -8.13 25.32 -31.75
CA LYS A 14 -8.53 26.72 -31.92
C LYS A 14 -9.80 27.02 -31.14
N LEU A 15 -10.77 26.10 -31.15
CA LEU A 15 -12.03 26.24 -30.42
C LEU A 15 -11.84 26.07 -28.91
N THR A 16 -11.08 25.04 -28.49
CA THR A 16 -10.96 24.67 -27.07
C THR A 16 -9.98 25.55 -26.30
N TRP A 17 -8.92 26.05 -26.93
CA TRP A 17 -7.87 26.81 -26.23
C TRP A 17 -7.74 28.27 -26.66
N ARG A 18 -8.13 28.63 -27.89
CA ARG A 18 -7.99 30.00 -28.43
C ARG A 18 -9.31 30.78 -28.51
N GLY A 19 -10.45 30.18 -28.14
CA GLY A 19 -11.76 30.84 -28.08
C GLY A 19 -11.83 31.91 -26.97
N THR A 20 -13.02 32.40 -26.60
CA THR A 20 -13.26 33.25 -25.40
C THR A 20 -13.61 32.41 -24.17
N TRP A 21 -14.12 31.19 -24.36
CA TRP A 21 -14.33 30.14 -23.37
C TRP A 21 -13.90 28.78 -23.95
N PRO A 22 -13.63 27.74 -23.14
CA PRO A 22 -13.25 26.43 -23.66
C PRO A 22 -14.47 25.75 -24.26
N GLU A 23 -14.63 25.91 -25.58
CA GLU A 23 -15.67 25.23 -26.33
C GLU A 23 -15.13 23.92 -26.93
N PHE A 24 -15.91 22.86 -26.75
CA PHE A 24 -15.61 21.55 -27.34
C PHE A 24 -16.51 21.33 -28.55
N THR A 25 -15.98 20.67 -29.58
CA THR A 25 -16.76 20.28 -30.75
C THR A 25 -17.93 19.39 -30.34
N GLN A 26 -19.05 19.45 -31.05
CA GLN A 26 -20.22 18.61 -30.73
C GLN A 26 -19.87 17.12 -30.82
N CYS A 27 -19.01 16.72 -31.77
CA CYS A 27 -18.54 15.34 -31.84
C CYS A 27 -17.74 14.92 -30.60
N PHE A 28 -16.92 15.79 -30.01
CA PHE A 28 -16.20 15.48 -28.77
C PHE A 28 -17.15 15.25 -27.58
N GLN A 29 -18.19 16.07 -27.48
CA GLN A 29 -19.19 15.98 -26.41
C GLN A 29 -20.02 14.68 -26.51
N ASP A 30 -20.40 14.28 -27.73
CA ASP A 30 -21.20 13.08 -27.98
C ASP A 30 -20.37 11.78 -27.98
N THR A 31 -19.04 11.87 -27.97
CA THR A 31 -18.14 10.70 -27.98
C THR A 31 -17.32 10.60 -26.71
N VAL A 32 -16.19 11.31 -26.62
CA VAL A 32 -15.18 11.16 -25.58
C VAL A 32 -15.76 11.36 -24.18
N LEU A 33 -16.60 12.38 -23.98
CA LEU A 33 -17.19 12.67 -22.66
C LEU A 33 -18.14 11.56 -22.18
N ILE A 34 -18.79 10.84 -23.10
CA ILE A 34 -19.66 9.70 -22.77
C ILE A 34 -18.83 8.42 -22.65
N TRP A 35 -17.81 8.25 -23.49
CA TRP A 35 -17.01 7.03 -23.56
C TRP A 35 -16.03 6.89 -22.40
N VAL A 36 -15.52 7.99 -21.82
CA VAL A 36 -14.61 7.93 -20.67
C VAL A 36 -15.24 7.27 -19.43
N PRO A 37 -16.40 7.73 -18.91
CA PRO A 37 -17.05 7.06 -17.77
C PRO A 37 -17.56 5.66 -18.13
N SER A 38 -18.10 5.49 -19.34
CA SER A 38 -18.60 4.20 -19.83
C SER A 38 -17.48 3.16 -19.97
N GLY A 39 -16.34 3.57 -20.52
CA GLY A 39 -15.14 2.77 -20.70
C GLY A 39 -14.54 2.32 -19.38
N TRP A 40 -14.50 3.20 -18.36
CA TRP A 40 -14.12 2.80 -17.00
C TRP A 40 -14.97 1.64 -16.49
N LEU A 41 -16.30 1.77 -16.59
CA LEU A 41 -17.21 0.75 -16.07
C LEU A 41 -17.07 -0.57 -16.85
N TRP A 42 -16.93 -0.51 -18.18
CA TRP A 42 -16.80 -1.70 -19.03
C TRP A 42 -15.45 -2.40 -18.83
N LEU A 43 -14.36 -1.65 -18.67
CA LEU A 43 -13.04 -2.21 -18.35
C LEU A 43 -13.00 -2.83 -16.94
N ALA A 44 -13.70 -2.22 -15.98
CA ALA A 44 -13.80 -2.76 -14.62
C ALA A 44 -14.72 -4.00 -14.55
N THR A 45 -15.66 -4.14 -15.48
CA THR A 45 -16.70 -5.18 -15.47
C THR A 45 -16.19 -6.62 -15.35
N PRO A 46 -15.24 -7.13 -16.18
CA PRO A 46 -14.81 -8.52 -16.09
C PRO A 46 -14.16 -8.85 -14.73
N PHE A 47 -13.40 -7.92 -14.17
CA PHE A 47 -12.75 -8.08 -12.87
C PHE A 47 -13.75 -7.98 -11.72
N TYR A 48 -14.65 -7.00 -11.81
CA TYR A 48 -15.64 -6.75 -10.78
C TYR A 48 -16.69 -7.85 -10.72
N LEU A 49 -17.18 -8.33 -11.87
CA LEU A 49 -18.10 -9.45 -11.93
C LEU A 49 -17.47 -10.72 -11.37
N ARG A 50 -16.21 -11.02 -11.72
CA ARG A 50 -15.48 -12.15 -11.13
C ARG A 50 -15.35 -12.02 -9.61
N TYR A 51 -15.06 -10.82 -9.11
CA TYR A 51 -15.00 -10.55 -7.68
C TYR A 51 -16.35 -10.78 -6.99
N LEU A 52 -17.44 -10.26 -7.55
CA LEU A 52 -18.80 -10.44 -7.01
C LEU A 52 -19.26 -11.91 -7.07
N LEU A 53 -18.89 -12.64 -8.11
CA LEU A 53 -19.21 -14.06 -8.27
C LEU A 53 -18.48 -14.94 -7.24
N THR A 54 -17.20 -14.65 -6.98
CA THR A 54 -16.37 -15.42 -6.04
C THR A 54 -16.61 -15.08 -4.57
N THR A 55 -17.15 -13.89 -4.28
CA THR A 55 -17.48 -13.48 -2.91
C THR A 55 -18.70 -14.24 -2.40
N LYS A 56 -18.62 -14.73 -1.16
CA LYS A 56 -19.73 -15.42 -0.48
C LYS A 56 -20.93 -14.48 -0.39
N SER A 57 -22.10 -14.96 -0.83
CA SER A 57 -23.33 -14.19 -0.82
C SER A 57 -23.94 -14.18 0.57
N VAL A 58 -24.19 -12.98 1.12
CA VAL A 58 -25.14 -12.81 2.21
C VAL A 58 -26.31 -12.03 1.63
N ARG A 59 -27.49 -12.65 1.53
CA ARG A 59 -28.63 -12.02 0.86
C ARG A 59 -29.00 -10.71 1.57
N GLY A 60 -28.80 -9.58 0.89
CA GLY A 60 -29.19 -8.27 1.38
C GLY A 60 -30.69 -8.05 1.28
N LYS A 61 -31.30 -7.42 2.30
CA LYS A 61 -32.65 -6.86 2.18
C LYS A 61 -32.56 -5.56 1.40
N TRP A 62 -33.55 -5.27 0.56
CA TRP A 62 -33.64 -4.02 -0.16
C TRP A 62 -33.90 -2.88 0.82
N SER A 63 -33.00 -1.90 0.87
CA SER A 63 -33.17 -0.72 1.71
C SER A 63 -33.92 0.38 0.95
N SER A 64 -34.52 1.33 1.68
CA SER A 64 -35.11 2.54 1.07
C SER A 64 -34.13 3.27 0.15
N LEU A 65 -32.83 3.29 0.51
CA LEU A 65 -31.78 3.88 -0.33
C LEU A 65 -31.50 3.07 -1.60
N THR A 66 -31.58 1.74 -1.56
CA THR A 66 -31.49 0.89 -2.75
C THR A 66 -32.63 1.19 -3.72
N TYR A 67 -33.86 1.29 -3.22
CA TYR A 67 -35.02 1.60 -4.05
C TYR A 67 -34.88 2.97 -4.69
N LEU A 68 -34.40 3.96 -3.94
CA LEU A 68 -34.18 5.31 -4.45
C LEU A 68 -33.17 5.32 -5.61
N LYS A 69 -32.02 4.63 -5.46
CA LYS A 69 -31.02 4.46 -6.53
C LYS A 69 -31.60 3.76 -7.76
N MET A 70 -32.41 2.72 -7.55
CA MET A 70 -33.03 2.00 -8.66
C MET A 70 -34.06 2.87 -9.41
N ILE A 71 -34.87 3.65 -8.68
CA ILE A 71 -35.87 4.55 -9.27
C ILE A 71 -35.18 5.64 -10.09
N PHE A 72 -34.18 6.31 -9.53
CA PHE A 72 -33.46 7.37 -10.25
C PHE A 72 -32.67 6.83 -11.45
N ALA A 73 -32.03 5.66 -11.33
CA ALA A 73 -31.38 5.00 -12.46
C ALA A 73 -32.37 4.57 -13.56
N LEU A 74 -33.60 4.16 -13.21
CA LEU A 74 -34.66 3.86 -14.17
C LEU A 74 -35.18 5.12 -14.87
N ILE A 75 -35.38 6.21 -14.13
CA ILE A 75 -35.73 7.52 -14.72
C ILE A 75 -34.64 7.96 -15.70
N MET A 76 -33.37 7.82 -15.32
CA MET A 76 -32.23 8.10 -16.18
C MET A 76 -32.21 7.23 -17.44
N LEU A 77 -32.50 5.94 -17.32
CA LEU A 77 -32.62 5.05 -18.46
C LEU A 77 -33.71 5.55 -19.43
N ILE A 78 -34.90 5.89 -18.91
CA ILE A 78 -35.99 6.44 -19.72
C ILE A 78 -35.53 7.70 -20.47
N LEU A 79 -34.90 8.65 -19.79
CA LEU A 79 -34.38 9.87 -20.42
C LEU A 79 -33.35 9.56 -21.53
N THR A 80 -32.45 8.61 -21.30
CA THR A 80 -31.48 8.21 -22.35
C THR A 80 -32.14 7.50 -23.53
N THR A 81 -33.17 6.68 -23.31
CA THR A 81 -33.92 6.05 -24.40
C THR A 81 -34.69 7.07 -25.23
N ILE A 82 -35.24 8.11 -24.60
CA ILE A 82 -35.87 9.24 -25.30
C ILE A 82 -34.84 9.94 -26.20
N ASN A 83 -33.62 10.19 -25.69
CA ASN A 83 -32.53 10.78 -26.49
C ASN A 83 -32.13 9.89 -27.68
N VAL A 84 -32.10 8.56 -27.51
CA VAL A 84 -31.83 7.62 -28.62
C VAL A 84 -32.92 7.70 -29.69
N VAL A 85 -34.20 7.77 -29.29
CA VAL A 85 -35.33 7.88 -30.22
C VAL A 85 -35.28 9.19 -31.00
N TYR A 86 -35.02 10.32 -30.32
CA TYR A 86 -34.81 11.61 -31.00
C TYR A 86 -33.66 11.55 -32.01
N ALA A 87 -32.49 11.04 -31.60
CA ALA A 87 -31.34 10.89 -32.50
C ALA A 87 -31.61 9.96 -33.69
N ALA A 88 -32.48 8.96 -33.54
CA ALA A 88 -32.86 8.04 -34.61
C ALA A 88 -33.90 8.63 -35.59
N ILE A 89 -34.81 9.48 -35.11
CA ILE A 89 -35.78 10.20 -35.95
C ILE A 89 -35.04 11.25 -36.78
N ASP A 90 -34.13 12.01 -36.16
CA ASP A 90 -33.34 13.04 -36.84
C ASP A 90 -32.44 12.45 -37.93
N LEU A 91 -31.85 11.27 -37.69
CA LEU A 91 -31.05 10.54 -38.69
C LEU A 91 -31.88 10.08 -39.91
N LYS A 92 -33.21 9.92 -39.77
CA LYS A 92 -34.10 9.60 -40.90
C LYS A 92 -34.53 10.84 -41.69
N GLN A 93 -34.49 12.03 -41.10
CA GLN A 93 -35.04 13.26 -41.70
C GLN A 93 -34.00 14.09 -42.45
N GLU A 94 -32.71 14.05 -42.10
CA GLU A 94 -31.63 14.79 -42.79
C GLU A 94 -30.41 13.92 -43.14
N SER A 95 -29.85 14.11 -44.33
CA SER A 95 -28.65 13.40 -44.82
C SER A 95 -27.31 13.95 -44.27
N SER A 96 -27.35 14.99 -43.43
CA SER A 96 -26.17 15.70 -42.91
C SER A 96 -25.96 15.50 -41.41
N TYR A 97 -26.24 14.29 -40.90
CA TYR A 97 -26.08 13.95 -39.48
C TYR A 97 -24.84 13.06 -39.22
N TRP A 98 -24.10 13.33 -38.14
CA TRP A 98 -22.92 12.52 -37.80
C TRP A 98 -23.30 11.29 -36.97
N LYS A 99 -22.80 10.11 -37.37
CA LYS A 99 -23.07 8.81 -36.73
C LYS A 99 -22.75 8.80 -35.22
N ALA A 100 -21.82 9.64 -34.78
CA ALA A 100 -21.45 9.81 -33.37
C ALA A 100 -22.64 10.16 -32.45
N SER A 101 -23.59 10.98 -32.91
CA SER A 101 -24.71 11.43 -32.07
C SER A 101 -25.77 10.35 -31.84
N LEU A 102 -25.80 9.30 -32.66
CA LEU A 102 -26.61 8.10 -32.41
C LEU A 102 -25.86 7.12 -31.48
N VAL A 103 -24.56 6.91 -31.69
CA VAL A 103 -23.76 5.93 -30.96
C VAL A 103 -23.55 6.33 -29.48
N GLY A 104 -23.38 7.61 -29.19
CA GLY A 104 -23.18 8.12 -27.82
C GLY A 104 -24.34 7.75 -26.87
N PRO A 105 -25.59 8.17 -27.14
CA PRO A 105 -26.75 7.83 -26.32
C PRO A 105 -27.02 6.33 -26.20
N VAL A 106 -26.71 5.53 -27.24
CA VAL A 106 -26.84 4.06 -27.18
C VAL A 106 -25.84 3.45 -26.19
N ILE A 107 -24.58 3.88 -26.23
CA ILE A 107 -23.56 3.43 -25.26
C ILE A 107 -24.00 3.82 -23.84
N GLU A 108 -24.51 5.03 -23.66
CA GLU A 108 -25.01 5.52 -22.38
C GLU A 108 -26.22 4.72 -21.86
N ALA A 109 -27.16 4.36 -22.73
CA ALA A 109 -28.28 3.50 -22.34
C ALA A 109 -27.81 2.10 -21.91
N VAL A 110 -26.85 1.51 -22.65
CA VAL A 110 -26.26 0.21 -22.29
C VAL A 110 -25.49 0.30 -20.96
N THR A 111 -24.78 1.40 -20.71
CA THR A 111 -24.04 1.56 -19.44
C THR A 111 -24.98 1.76 -18.26
N ILE A 112 -26.08 2.49 -18.40
CA ILE A 112 -27.09 2.63 -17.35
C ILE A 112 -27.79 1.30 -17.06
N LEU A 113 -28.10 0.49 -18.09
CA LEU A 113 -28.60 -0.89 -17.89
C LEU A 113 -27.62 -1.73 -17.06
N LEU A 114 -26.32 -1.62 -17.35
CA LEU A 114 -25.28 -2.28 -16.58
C LEU A 114 -25.19 -1.76 -15.13
N VAL A 115 -25.37 -0.46 -14.91
CA VAL A 115 -25.42 0.14 -13.57
C VAL A 115 -26.61 -0.39 -12.78
N ILE A 116 -27.80 -0.46 -13.38
CA ILE A 116 -29.00 -1.05 -12.76
C ILE A 116 -28.75 -2.50 -12.38
N PHE A 117 -28.15 -3.28 -13.29
CA PHE A 117 -27.74 -4.66 -13.01
C PHE A 117 -26.78 -4.73 -11.81
N TYR A 118 -25.79 -3.85 -11.73
CA TYR A 118 -24.86 -3.82 -10.60
C TYR A 118 -25.53 -3.45 -9.29
N ILE A 119 -26.40 -2.44 -9.27
CA ILE A 119 -27.12 -2.06 -8.05
C ILE A 119 -27.93 -3.26 -7.55
N ALA A 120 -28.64 -3.98 -8.42
CA ALA A 120 -29.38 -5.17 -8.04
C ALA A 120 -28.47 -6.32 -7.57
N PHE A 121 -27.38 -6.60 -8.29
CA PHE A 121 -26.49 -7.72 -8.01
C PHE A 121 -25.65 -7.52 -6.74
N GLU A 122 -25.17 -6.30 -6.51
CA GLU A 122 -24.47 -5.91 -5.27
C GLU A 122 -25.34 -6.12 -4.05
N ARG A 123 -26.63 -5.83 -4.15
CA ARG A 123 -27.60 -6.02 -3.06
C ARG A 123 -27.94 -7.47 -2.85
N HIS A 124 -28.09 -8.24 -3.93
CA HIS A 124 -28.25 -9.69 -3.82
C HIS A 124 -27.05 -10.33 -3.08
N LYS A 125 -25.83 -9.82 -3.30
CA LYS A 125 -24.60 -10.26 -2.63
C LYS A 125 -24.38 -9.67 -1.23
N GLY A 126 -25.12 -8.62 -0.85
CA GLY A 126 -25.06 -7.99 0.47
C GLY A 126 -23.94 -6.95 0.63
N PHE A 127 -23.44 -6.37 -0.46
CA PHE A 127 -22.48 -5.27 -0.39
C PHE A 127 -23.13 -4.00 0.18
N VAL A 128 -22.33 -3.09 0.74
CA VAL A 128 -22.81 -1.82 1.34
C VAL A 128 -22.75 -0.69 0.33
N THR A 129 -21.56 -0.47 -0.24
CA THR A 129 -21.29 0.51 -1.29
C THR A 129 -20.23 -0.06 -2.22
N SER A 130 -20.32 0.29 -3.50
CA SER A 130 -19.36 -0.08 -4.52
C SER A 130 -18.48 1.10 -4.87
N GLY A 131 -17.17 0.90 -4.76
CA GLY A 131 -16.20 1.88 -5.24
C GLY A 131 -16.24 2.04 -6.77
N VAL A 132 -16.56 0.97 -7.51
CA VAL A 132 -16.61 1.00 -8.98
C VAL A 132 -17.72 1.94 -9.46
N LEU A 133 -18.92 1.81 -8.87
CA LEU A 133 -20.05 2.69 -9.17
C LEU A 133 -19.80 4.12 -8.70
N PHE A 134 -19.22 4.31 -7.51
CA PHE A 134 -18.89 5.66 -7.03
C PHE A 134 -17.90 6.40 -7.96
N ILE A 135 -16.85 5.71 -8.42
CA ILE A 135 -15.90 6.28 -9.39
C ILE A 135 -16.60 6.59 -10.71
N TYR A 136 -17.46 5.69 -11.21
CA TYR A 136 -18.27 5.94 -12.41
C TYR A 136 -19.09 7.22 -12.28
N TRP A 137 -19.88 7.37 -11.21
CA TRP A 137 -20.72 8.56 -11.00
C TRP A 137 -19.89 9.84 -10.84
N THR A 138 -18.73 9.75 -10.17
CA THR A 138 -17.82 10.89 -10.01
C THR A 138 -17.26 11.34 -11.35
N VAL A 139 -16.73 10.42 -12.16
CA VAL A 139 -16.21 10.72 -13.49
C VAL A 139 -17.33 11.19 -14.42
N ALA A 140 -18.52 10.57 -14.35
CA ALA A 140 -19.68 10.95 -15.15
C ALA A 140 -20.10 12.39 -14.88
N ILE A 141 -20.21 12.82 -13.62
CA ILE A 141 -20.52 14.22 -13.30
C ILE A 141 -19.47 15.16 -13.88
N VAL A 142 -18.18 14.88 -13.68
CA VAL A 142 -17.09 15.74 -14.19
C VAL A 142 -17.19 15.91 -15.70
N THR A 143 -17.47 14.82 -16.43
CA THR A 143 -17.64 14.88 -17.90
C THR A 143 -18.95 15.55 -18.34
N LYS A 144 -20.05 15.42 -17.59
CA LYS A 144 -21.37 15.98 -17.93
C LYS A 144 -21.53 17.47 -17.59
N ILE A 145 -20.64 18.04 -16.75
CA ILE A 145 -20.58 19.49 -16.51
C ILE A 145 -20.33 20.26 -17.82
N ILE A 146 -19.46 19.75 -18.68
CA ILE A 146 -19.06 20.40 -19.95
C ILE A 146 -20.26 20.57 -20.91
N PRO A 147 -21.00 19.51 -21.31
CA PRO A 147 -22.15 19.65 -22.19
C PRO A 147 -23.31 20.40 -21.54
N PHE A 148 -23.48 20.30 -20.21
CA PHE A 148 -24.47 21.09 -19.47
C PHE A 148 -24.20 22.58 -19.62
N TYR A 149 -22.96 23.01 -19.39
CA TYR A 149 -22.56 24.41 -19.52
C TYR A 149 -22.53 24.89 -20.98
N SER A 150 -22.09 24.05 -21.93
CA SER A 150 -22.09 24.40 -23.36
C SER A 150 -23.50 24.66 -23.90
N LYS A 151 -24.49 23.87 -23.46
CA LYS A 151 -25.90 24.09 -23.79
C LYS A 151 -26.51 25.30 -23.06
N LEU A 152 -26.00 25.66 -21.89
CA LEU A 152 -26.39 26.87 -21.15
C LEU A 152 -25.94 28.15 -21.87
N LEU A 153 -24.71 28.15 -22.41
CA LEU A 153 -24.09 29.30 -23.07
C LEU A 153 -24.58 29.56 -24.50
N LYS A 154 -24.93 28.50 -25.27
CA LYS A 154 -25.42 28.62 -26.66
C LYS A 154 -26.85 29.19 -26.77
N LYS A 155 -27.18 30.16 -25.92
CA LYS A 155 -28.54 30.67 -25.65
C LYS A 155 -29.23 31.35 -26.85
N ASP A 156 -28.57 31.55 -28.00
CA ASP A 156 -29.01 32.52 -29.02
C ASP A 156 -29.12 32.04 -30.48
N LYS A 157 -29.00 30.74 -30.81
CA LYS A 157 -29.18 30.33 -32.23
C LYS A 157 -30.05 29.08 -32.39
N LYS A 158 -31.37 29.35 -32.44
CA LYS A 158 -32.53 28.54 -32.89
C LYS A 158 -33.59 28.37 -31.78
N GLU A 159 -34.84 28.30 -32.21
CA GLU A 159 -36.05 28.08 -31.41
C GLU A 159 -36.05 26.70 -30.74
N ASP A 160 -35.10 26.46 -29.84
CA ASP A 160 -35.17 25.30 -28.95
C ASP A 160 -36.33 25.53 -27.97
N THR A 161 -37.37 24.71 -28.11
CA THR A 161 -38.53 24.69 -27.22
C THR A 161 -38.11 24.67 -25.75
N ILE A 162 -38.82 25.43 -24.91
CA ILE A 162 -38.59 25.53 -23.45
C ILE A 162 -38.44 24.12 -22.80
N PHE A 163 -39.16 23.14 -23.35
CA PHE A 163 -39.12 21.73 -22.96
C PHE A 163 -37.71 21.10 -23.03
N LEU A 164 -36.94 21.37 -24.08
CA LEU A 164 -35.62 20.78 -24.29
C LEU A 164 -34.59 21.33 -23.28
N LYS A 165 -34.74 22.60 -22.90
CA LYS A 165 -33.95 23.24 -21.84
C LYS A 165 -34.25 22.58 -20.48
N ILE A 166 -35.53 22.49 -20.09
CA ILE A 166 -35.95 21.85 -18.83
C ILE A 166 -35.43 20.40 -18.74
N PHE A 167 -35.52 19.65 -19.84
CA PHE A 167 -35.03 18.27 -19.93
C PHE A 167 -33.52 18.16 -19.65
N VAL A 168 -32.70 19.07 -20.21
CA VAL A 168 -31.24 19.10 -19.97
C VAL A 168 -30.90 19.45 -18.52
N TYR A 169 -31.61 20.42 -17.91
CA TYR A 169 -31.42 20.76 -16.49
C TYR A 169 -31.80 19.59 -15.59
N PHE A 170 -32.97 18.99 -15.82
CA PHE A 170 -33.46 17.86 -15.05
C PHE A 170 -32.49 16.66 -15.15
N GLY A 171 -32.01 16.37 -16.36
CA GLY A 171 -31.01 15.32 -16.61
C GLY A 171 -29.72 15.54 -15.81
N PHE A 172 -29.14 16.75 -15.82
CA PHE A 172 -27.91 17.04 -15.06
C PHE A 172 -28.08 16.86 -13.55
N TRP A 173 -29.19 17.34 -12.98
CA TRP A 173 -29.45 17.18 -11.55
C TRP A 173 -29.66 15.73 -11.13
N LEU A 174 -30.20 14.88 -12.00
CA LEU A 174 -30.29 13.44 -11.75
C LEU A 174 -28.90 12.79 -11.62
N TRP A 175 -27.92 13.18 -12.44
CA TRP A 175 -26.53 12.73 -12.27
C TRP A 175 -25.97 13.14 -10.89
N VAL A 176 -26.23 14.39 -10.46
CA VAL A 176 -25.81 14.90 -9.15
C VAL A 176 -26.45 14.12 -8.01
N ILE A 177 -27.77 13.87 -8.09
CA ILE A 177 -28.50 13.09 -7.09
C ILE A 177 -27.92 11.68 -7.00
N GLU A 178 -27.72 10.99 -8.12
CA GLU A 178 -27.16 9.64 -8.11
C GLU A 178 -25.77 9.55 -7.48
N TRP A 179 -24.91 10.54 -7.74
CA TRP A 179 -23.61 10.63 -7.07
C TRP A 179 -23.73 10.83 -5.56
N ILE A 180 -24.65 11.68 -5.10
CA ILE A 180 -24.92 11.86 -3.66
C ILE A 180 -25.44 10.55 -3.05
N LEU A 181 -26.37 9.87 -3.72
CA LEU A 181 -26.92 8.60 -3.24
C LEU A 181 -25.85 7.51 -3.13
N HIS A 182 -24.88 7.48 -4.06
CA HIS A 182 -23.76 6.54 -4.03
C HIS A 182 -22.64 6.95 -3.05
N SER A 183 -22.65 8.19 -2.56
CA SER A 183 -21.77 8.68 -1.48
C SER A 183 -22.22 8.20 -0.10
N ILE A 184 -23.50 7.84 0.05
CA ILE A 184 -24.12 7.43 1.32
C ILE A 184 -24.06 5.89 1.47
N ALA A 185 -23.70 5.45 2.68
CA ALA A 185 -23.64 4.05 3.02
C ALA A 185 -25.03 3.44 3.21
N GLU A 186 -25.23 2.21 2.74
CA GLU A 186 -26.46 1.47 3.00
C GLU A 186 -26.45 0.76 4.35
N LYS A 187 -27.64 0.59 4.93
CA LYS A 187 -27.78 -0.11 6.22
C LYS A 187 -27.60 -1.61 6.02
N LEU A 188 -26.71 -2.24 6.78
CA LEU A 188 -26.60 -3.70 6.80
C LEU A 188 -27.84 -4.34 7.45
N PRO A 189 -28.30 -5.50 6.95
CA PRO A 189 -29.48 -6.20 7.46
C PRO A 189 -29.26 -6.96 8.78
N HIS A 190 -28.05 -6.99 9.35
CA HIS A 190 -27.76 -7.71 10.59
C HIS A 190 -27.07 -6.83 11.63
N ASN A 191 -27.60 -6.84 12.84
CA ASN A 191 -27.08 -6.13 14.02
C ASN A 191 -25.86 -6.84 14.64
N ARG A 192 -24.98 -7.41 13.80
CA ARG A 192 -23.69 -7.91 14.29
C ARG A 192 -22.82 -6.69 14.61
N GLU A 193 -22.13 -6.75 15.74
CA GLU A 193 -21.04 -5.84 16.08
C GLU A 193 -19.90 -6.04 15.09
N VAL A 194 -19.98 -5.36 13.96
CA VAL A 194 -18.99 -5.38 12.87
C VAL A 194 -18.22 -4.06 12.91
N CYS A 195 -16.94 -4.12 12.55
CA CYS A 195 -16.09 -2.95 12.36
C CYS A 195 -16.80 -1.85 11.54
N PRO A 196 -16.81 -0.59 12.00
CA PRO A 196 -17.42 0.52 11.27
C PRO A 196 -16.87 0.73 9.86
N GLU A 197 -15.63 0.33 9.59
CA GLU A 197 -15.05 0.38 8.23
C GLU A 197 -15.91 -0.38 7.21
N GLN A 198 -16.48 -1.54 7.59
CA GLN A 198 -17.32 -2.32 6.69
C GLN A 198 -18.67 -1.66 6.43
N LYS A 199 -19.19 -0.92 7.43
CA LYS A 199 -20.44 -0.16 7.32
C LYS A 199 -20.25 1.20 6.62
N ALA A 200 -19.02 1.69 6.53
CA ALA A 200 -18.71 2.98 5.95
C ALA A 200 -18.95 3.02 4.42
N SER A 201 -19.31 4.20 3.92
CA SER A 201 -19.38 4.45 2.47
C SER A 201 -17.99 4.46 1.86
N PHE A 202 -17.91 4.28 0.54
CA PHE A 202 -16.62 4.34 -0.16
C PHE A 202 -15.86 5.64 0.13
N LEU A 203 -16.57 6.78 0.12
CA LEU A 203 -15.98 8.08 0.48
C LEU A 203 -15.48 8.11 1.93
N SER A 204 -16.26 7.60 2.88
CA SER A 204 -15.83 7.55 4.29
C SER A 204 -14.62 6.60 4.49
N ARG A 205 -14.49 5.54 3.68
CA ARG A 205 -13.31 4.65 3.70
C ARG A 205 -12.07 5.33 3.16
N ILE A 206 -12.17 6.11 2.08
CA ILE A 206 -11.00 6.79 1.48
C ILE A 206 -10.54 8.00 2.30
N THR A 207 -11.46 8.68 2.99
CA THR A 207 -11.14 9.84 3.86
C THR A 207 -10.94 9.46 5.34
N PHE A 208 -11.07 8.17 5.68
CA PHE A 208 -11.01 7.64 7.03
C PHE A 208 -12.04 8.23 8.02
N ASN A 209 -13.12 8.83 7.54
CA ASN A 209 -14.09 9.51 8.41
C ASN A 209 -14.81 8.55 9.39
N TRP A 210 -14.80 7.24 9.14
CA TRP A 210 -15.38 6.24 10.05
C TRP A 210 -14.66 6.14 11.40
N ILE A 211 -13.40 6.58 11.51
CA ILE A 211 -12.66 6.59 12.78
C ILE A 211 -12.98 7.80 13.66
N THR A 212 -13.54 8.87 13.06
CA THR A 212 -13.79 10.15 13.73
C THR A 212 -14.61 10.00 15.00
N SER A 213 -15.60 9.10 15.00
CA SER A 213 -16.42 8.82 16.20
C SER A 213 -15.59 8.28 17.36
N LEU A 214 -14.64 7.38 17.09
CA LEU A 214 -13.74 6.82 18.11
C LEU A 214 -12.76 7.86 18.62
N MET A 215 -12.25 8.73 17.74
CA MET A 215 -11.36 9.83 18.13
C MET A 215 -12.07 10.84 19.04
N ILE A 216 -13.32 11.19 18.72
CA ILE A 216 -14.14 12.07 19.58
C ILE A 216 -14.42 11.42 20.94
N GLN A 217 -14.71 10.11 20.96
CA GLN A 217 -14.89 9.38 22.21
C GLN A 217 -13.60 9.36 23.04
N GLY A 218 -12.45 9.07 22.42
CA GLY A 218 -11.14 9.10 23.05
C GLY A 218 -10.70 10.48 23.56
N TYR A 219 -11.20 11.56 22.94
CA TYR A 219 -11.02 12.92 23.43
C TYR A 219 -11.88 13.19 24.68
N LYS A 220 -13.10 12.65 24.75
CA LYS A 220 -14.03 12.84 25.88
C LYS A 220 -13.71 11.93 27.08
N LYS A 221 -13.23 10.71 26.83
CA LYS A 221 -12.99 9.67 27.83
C LYS A 221 -11.80 8.81 27.39
N SER A 222 -10.98 8.35 28.34
CA SER A 222 -9.97 7.32 28.05
C SER A 222 -10.64 6.05 27.52
N LEU A 223 -10.15 5.56 26.40
CA LEU A 223 -10.67 4.35 25.75
C LEU A 223 -10.25 3.10 26.53
N ASN A 224 -11.20 2.19 26.74
CA ASN A 224 -10.95 0.84 27.26
C ASN A 224 -10.88 -0.17 26.10
N GLU A 225 -10.33 -1.37 26.35
CA GLU A 225 -10.22 -2.42 25.33
C GLU A 225 -11.59 -2.83 24.76
N ASP A 226 -12.63 -2.86 25.59
CA ASP A 226 -14.00 -3.21 25.17
C ASP A 226 -14.66 -2.16 24.27
N GLU A 227 -14.19 -0.91 24.32
CA GLU A 227 -14.70 0.19 23.50
C GLU A 227 -14.03 0.22 22.11
N MET A 228 -13.03 -0.63 21.87
CA MET A 228 -12.36 -0.74 20.58
C MET A 228 -13.21 -1.53 19.57
N PHE A 229 -13.08 -1.17 18.30
CA PHE A 229 -13.77 -1.90 17.24
C PHE A 229 -13.21 -3.32 17.08
N LYS A 230 -14.11 -4.28 16.89
CA LYS A 230 -13.75 -5.63 16.47
C LYS A 230 -13.03 -5.58 15.12
N LEU A 231 -12.00 -6.41 14.98
CA LEU A 231 -11.23 -6.54 13.74
C LEU A 231 -12.11 -7.07 12.61
N ASN A 232 -11.80 -6.65 11.37
CA ASN A 232 -12.43 -7.23 10.19
C ASN A 232 -12.05 -8.70 10.05
N GLU A 233 -12.92 -9.49 9.42
CA GLU A 233 -12.64 -10.92 9.20
C GLU A 233 -11.35 -11.16 8.40
N ARG A 234 -11.05 -10.30 7.43
CA ARG A 234 -9.81 -10.34 6.61
C ARG A 234 -8.53 -10.10 7.42
N ASP A 235 -8.66 -9.35 8.52
CA ASP A 235 -7.56 -8.91 9.38
C ASP A 235 -7.33 -9.89 10.55
N MET A 236 -8.23 -10.85 10.76
CA MET A 236 -8.10 -11.85 11.81
C MET A 236 -6.92 -12.79 11.55
N CYS A 237 -6.13 -13.02 12.60
CA CYS A 237 -4.96 -13.92 12.56
C CYS A 237 -5.31 -15.31 12.01
N LYS A 238 -6.47 -15.89 12.39
CA LYS A 238 -6.95 -17.19 11.89
C LYS A 238 -7.04 -17.24 10.36
N VAL A 239 -7.50 -16.18 9.72
CA VAL A 239 -7.69 -16.11 8.26
C VAL A 239 -6.34 -15.89 7.56
N ALA A 240 -5.55 -14.93 8.04
CA ALA A 240 -4.22 -14.64 7.50
C ALA A 240 -3.30 -15.87 7.59
N TYR A 241 -3.25 -16.52 8.75
CA TYR A 241 -2.47 -17.73 8.97
C TYR A 241 -2.95 -18.90 8.10
N LYS A 242 -4.27 -19.12 7.97
CA LYS A 242 -4.80 -20.20 7.10
C LYS A 242 -4.38 -20.03 5.63
N ARG A 243 -4.40 -18.78 5.13
CA ARG A 243 -3.98 -18.47 3.76
C ARG A 243 -2.48 -18.67 3.57
N PHE A 244 -1.67 -18.26 4.55
CA PHE A 244 -0.24 -18.49 4.58
C PHE A 244 0.09 -19.99 4.61
N LEU A 245 -0.51 -20.75 5.53
CA LEU A 245 -0.28 -22.18 5.71
C LEU A 245 -0.54 -22.96 4.42
N LYS A 246 -1.66 -22.69 3.73
CA LYS A 246 -1.98 -23.32 2.44
C LYS A 246 -0.87 -23.14 1.39
N ASN A 247 -0.21 -21.99 1.36
CA ASN A 247 0.89 -21.73 0.43
C ASN A 247 2.23 -22.27 0.95
N TRP A 248 2.44 -22.27 2.26
CA TRP A 248 3.59 -22.88 2.91
C TRP A 248 3.64 -24.39 2.68
N ASP A 249 2.52 -25.10 2.85
CA ASP A 249 2.43 -26.55 2.64
C ASP A 249 2.68 -26.94 1.19
N LYS A 250 2.24 -26.10 0.24
CA LYS A 250 2.56 -26.27 -1.19
C LYS A 250 4.05 -26.15 -1.47
N GLU A 251 4.74 -25.19 -0.84
CA GLU A 251 6.20 -25.06 -0.98
C GLU A 251 6.93 -26.20 -0.25
N ARG A 252 6.44 -26.67 0.90
CA ARG A 252 6.96 -27.87 1.60
C ARG A 252 6.84 -29.13 0.73
N SER A 253 5.70 -29.31 0.08
CA SER A 253 5.46 -30.41 -0.87
C SER A 253 6.36 -30.30 -2.10
N ARG A 254 6.55 -29.09 -2.64
CA ARG A 254 7.45 -28.84 -3.77
C ARG A 254 8.91 -29.19 -3.41
N ALA A 255 9.36 -28.81 -2.22
CA ALA A 255 10.69 -29.13 -1.73
C ALA A 255 10.90 -30.65 -1.59
N SER A 256 9.92 -31.37 -1.02
CA SER A 256 9.96 -32.83 -0.89
C SER A 256 10.06 -33.55 -2.25
N ARG A 257 9.32 -33.09 -3.28
CA ARG A 257 9.43 -33.64 -4.65
C ARG A 257 10.81 -33.42 -5.27
N LEU A 258 11.44 -32.27 -5.01
CA LEU A 258 12.81 -31.98 -5.46
C LEU A 258 13.86 -32.81 -4.72
N ASP A 259 13.61 -33.19 -3.46
CA ASP A 259 14.45 -34.14 -2.73
C ASP A 259 14.37 -35.55 -3.32
N GLN A 260 13.17 -36.03 -3.66
CA GLN A 260 12.98 -37.37 -4.27
C GLN A 260 13.60 -37.45 -5.68
N SER A 261 13.37 -36.45 -6.54
CA SER A 261 13.93 -36.42 -7.89
C SER A 261 15.46 -36.28 -7.94
N GLY A 262 16.07 -35.63 -6.94
CA GLY A 262 17.53 -35.54 -6.80
C GLY A 262 18.18 -36.82 -6.28
N SER A 263 17.47 -37.63 -5.49
CA SER A 263 17.98 -38.89 -4.96
C SER A 263 17.95 -40.02 -5.99
N SER A 264 16.98 -40.03 -6.92
CA SER A 264 16.92 -41.04 -7.99
C SER A 264 18.01 -40.90 -9.07
N ARG A 265 18.72 -39.75 -9.14
CA ARG A 265 19.79 -39.54 -10.13
C ARG A 265 21.18 -40.01 -9.70
N ARG A 266 21.33 -40.54 -8.48
CA ARG A 266 22.64 -40.91 -7.90
C ARG A 266 22.82 -42.39 -7.60
N TYR A 267 21.87 -43.24 -7.96
CA TYR A 267 22.01 -44.69 -7.95
C TYR A 267 22.26 -45.20 -9.39
N ASN A 268 23.40 -44.81 -9.96
CA ASN A 268 24.07 -45.71 -10.90
C ASN A 268 25.07 -46.48 -10.06
N LEU A 269 24.70 -47.70 -9.70
CA LEU A 269 25.60 -48.68 -9.12
C LEU A 269 26.69 -48.99 -10.13
N GLN A 270 27.94 -48.72 -9.78
CA GLN A 270 29.08 -49.50 -10.25
C GLN A 270 29.75 -50.05 -8.99
N ASP A 271 29.98 -51.35 -9.01
CA ASP A 271 30.53 -52.21 -7.98
C ASP A 271 31.61 -51.58 -7.08
N ASP A 272 31.51 -51.86 -5.78
CA ASP A 272 32.54 -52.68 -5.13
C ASP A 272 32.05 -53.18 -3.77
N MET A 273 31.94 -54.51 -3.65
CA MET A 273 31.79 -55.17 -2.36
C MET A 273 33.13 -55.13 -1.62
N SER A 274 33.23 -54.28 -0.60
CA SER A 274 34.15 -54.53 0.51
C SER A 274 33.36 -54.47 1.82
N GLU A 275 33.29 -55.60 2.52
CA GLU A 275 32.81 -55.69 3.89
C GLU A 275 33.70 -54.82 4.79
N SER A 276 33.19 -53.66 5.18
CA SER A 276 33.77 -52.85 6.26
C SER A 276 32.72 -52.65 7.35
N THR A 277 33.13 -52.90 8.59
CA THR A 277 32.33 -52.85 9.81
C THR A 277 31.58 -51.51 9.99
N PRO A 278 30.42 -51.49 10.70
CA PRO A 278 29.52 -50.33 10.80
C PRO A 278 30.15 -49.07 11.42
N LEU A 279 31.30 -49.20 12.07
CA LEU A 279 32.04 -48.09 12.71
C LEU A 279 32.94 -47.31 11.73
N LEU A 280 33.25 -47.88 10.55
CA LEU A 280 34.07 -47.26 9.51
C LEU A 280 33.26 -46.84 8.28
N ALA A 281 31.94 -47.07 8.28
CA ALA A 281 31.06 -46.53 7.25
C ALA A 281 31.23 -45.00 7.21
N PRO A 282 31.46 -44.38 6.04
CA PRO A 282 31.53 -42.94 5.95
C PRO A 282 30.22 -42.40 6.49
N LYS A 283 30.29 -41.60 7.56
CA LYS A 283 29.11 -40.91 8.12
C LYS A 283 28.30 -40.37 6.96
N PRO A 284 26.97 -40.57 6.89
CA PRO A 284 26.17 -40.02 5.83
C PRO A 284 26.52 -38.54 5.78
N VAL A 285 27.06 -38.09 4.63
CA VAL A 285 27.46 -36.71 4.43
C VAL A 285 26.26 -35.88 4.87
N ILE A 286 26.40 -35.21 6.02
CA ILE A 286 25.40 -34.29 6.54
C ILE A 286 25.18 -33.34 5.38
N LYS A 287 24.02 -33.45 4.71
CA LYS A 287 23.64 -32.52 3.64
C LYS A 287 23.86 -31.14 4.22
N ASP A 288 24.72 -30.34 3.59
CA ASP A 288 25.00 -28.99 4.04
C ASP A 288 23.67 -28.32 4.42
N PRO A 289 23.51 -27.77 5.64
CA PRO A 289 22.26 -27.15 6.07
C PRO A 289 21.80 -26.07 5.07
N ASN A 290 22.74 -25.46 4.35
CA ASN A 290 22.51 -24.51 3.26
C ASN A 290 21.72 -25.09 2.05
N THR A 291 21.76 -26.41 1.79
CA THR A 291 21.00 -27.04 0.70
C THR A 291 19.55 -27.35 1.07
N ILE A 292 19.25 -27.62 2.35
CA ILE A 292 17.87 -27.77 2.85
C ILE A 292 17.22 -26.38 2.97
N GLU A 293 17.97 -25.37 3.45
CA GLU A 293 17.55 -23.96 3.47
C GLU A 293 17.17 -23.44 2.06
N LYS A 294 17.85 -23.90 1.01
CA LYS A 294 17.56 -23.52 -0.39
C LYS A 294 16.27 -24.14 -0.95
N LYS A 295 15.78 -25.27 -0.39
CA LYS A 295 14.63 -26.02 -0.97
C LYS A 295 13.27 -25.49 -0.52
N ARG A 296 13.15 -24.98 0.71
CA ARG A 296 11.92 -24.38 1.25
C ARG A 296 12.13 -22.88 1.42
N SER A 297 11.39 -22.05 0.68
CA SER A 297 11.58 -20.59 0.71
C SER A 297 10.37 -19.86 1.32
N LEU A 298 10.50 -19.41 2.56
CA LEU A 298 9.50 -18.57 3.26
C LEU A 298 9.12 -17.33 2.47
N PHE A 299 10.10 -16.66 1.85
CA PHE A 299 9.88 -15.48 1.02
C PHE A 299 8.86 -15.74 -0.11
N ARG A 300 8.97 -16.88 -0.82
CA ARG A 300 8.05 -17.22 -1.91
C ARG A 300 6.63 -17.51 -1.39
N ALA A 301 6.52 -18.19 -0.25
CA ALA A 301 5.22 -18.44 0.38
C ALA A 301 4.54 -17.14 0.80
N LEU A 302 5.30 -16.20 1.38
CA LEU A 302 4.82 -14.86 1.72
C LEU A 302 4.41 -14.06 0.48
N ALA A 303 5.26 -14.03 -0.56
CA ALA A 303 4.99 -13.31 -1.80
C ALA A 303 3.72 -13.84 -2.52
N LYS A 304 3.52 -15.16 -2.58
CA LYS A 304 2.27 -15.74 -3.15
C LYS A 304 1.04 -15.47 -2.30
N THR A 305 1.20 -15.35 -0.98
CA THR A 305 0.09 -15.13 -0.06
C THR A 305 -0.36 -13.67 -0.10
N PHE A 306 0.58 -12.74 0.02
CA PHE A 306 0.33 -11.33 0.29
C PHE A 306 0.72 -10.38 -0.86
N GLY A 307 1.40 -10.89 -1.91
CA GLY A 307 1.96 -10.05 -2.98
C GLY A 307 0.92 -9.27 -3.80
N LEU A 308 -0.28 -9.82 -4.01
CA LEU A 308 -1.34 -9.07 -4.70
C LEU A 308 -1.87 -7.89 -3.86
N GLU A 309 -1.91 -8.04 -2.53
CA GLU A 309 -2.31 -6.95 -1.63
C GLU A 309 -1.21 -5.89 -1.55
N LEU A 310 0.06 -6.30 -1.61
CA LEU A 310 1.20 -5.40 -1.69
C LEU A 310 1.19 -4.61 -3.01
N LEU A 311 0.90 -5.29 -4.13
CA LEU A 311 0.77 -4.64 -5.44
C LEU A 311 -0.33 -3.59 -5.45
N HIS A 312 -1.47 -3.87 -4.82
CA HIS A 312 -2.56 -2.90 -4.67
C HIS A 312 -2.10 -1.63 -3.95
N ALA A 313 -1.31 -1.75 -2.88
CA ALA A 313 -0.70 -0.61 -2.21
C ALA A 313 0.24 0.15 -3.18
N HIS A 314 1.17 -0.55 -3.83
CA HIS A 314 2.12 0.06 -4.76
C HIS A 314 1.50 0.77 -5.96
N VAL A 315 0.30 0.37 -6.41
CA VAL A 315 -0.46 1.12 -7.43
C VAL A 315 -0.81 2.52 -6.94
N PHE A 316 -1.24 2.70 -5.67
CA PHE A 316 -1.46 4.02 -5.10
C PHE A 316 -0.17 4.83 -5.00
N LYS A 317 0.96 4.18 -4.71
CA LYS A 317 2.26 4.85 -4.73
C LYS A 317 2.63 5.34 -6.13
N LEU A 318 2.37 4.54 -7.17
CA LEU A 318 2.62 4.95 -8.55
C LEU A 318 1.75 6.16 -8.93
N ILE A 319 0.48 6.17 -8.53
CA ILE A 319 -0.40 7.33 -8.73
C ILE A 319 0.19 8.58 -8.05
N TYR A 320 0.60 8.45 -6.79
CA TYR A 320 1.27 9.53 -6.07
C TYR A 320 2.52 10.04 -6.80
N ASP A 321 3.36 9.13 -7.30
CA ASP A 321 4.59 9.47 -8.02
C ASP A 321 4.30 10.22 -9.33
N ILE A 322 3.24 9.88 -10.04
CA ILE A 322 2.83 10.63 -11.24
C ILE A 322 2.34 12.02 -10.84
N THR A 323 1.45 12.10 -9.84
CA THR A 323 0.80 13.34 -9.43
C THR A 323 1.79 14.35 -8.83
N ILE A 324 2.80 13.90 -8.08
CA ILE A 324 3.81 14.79 -7.51
C ILE A 324 4.67 15.49 -8.58
N PHE A 325 4.89 14.86 -9.74
CA PHE A 325 5.61 15.49 -10.87
C PHE A 325 4.71 16.40 -11.73
N ILE A 326 3.41 16.14 -11.77
CA ILE A 326 2.44 17.03 -12.43
C ILE A 326 2.37 18.39 -11.70
N SER A 327 2.50 18.40 -10.37
CA SER A 327 2.42 19.62 -9.57
C SER A 327 3.41 20.73 -9.97
N PRO A 328 4.74 20.50 -10.07
CA PRO A 328 5.68 21.51 -10.57
C PRO A 328 5.38 22.00 -11.99
N ILE A 329 4.87 21.14 -12.88
CA ILE A 329 4.53 21.50 -14.25
C ILE A 329 3.31 22.43 -14.27
N LEU A 330 2.28 22.14 -13.46
CA LEU A 330 1.12 23.03 -13.32
C LEU A 330 1.50 24.37 -12.69
N LEU A 331 2.40 24.37 -11.70
CA LEU A 331 2.93 25.60 -11.10
C LEU A 331 3.67 26.45 -12.14
N ARG A 332 4.44 25.81 -13.02
CA ARG A 332 5.11 26.45 -14.15
C ARG A 332 4.12 27.22 -15.03
N TYR A 333 3.07 26.55 -15.49
CA TYR A 333 2.04 27.17 -16.34
C TYR A 333 1.25 28.26 -15.63
N LEU A 334 1.01 28.11 -14.33
CA LEU A 334 0.33 29.13 -13.53
C LEU A 334 1.18 30.41 -13.40
N ILE A 335 2.48 30.26 -13.16
CA ILE A 335 3.42 31.40 -13.08
C ILE A 335 3.58 32.05 -14.47
N ALA A 336 3.72 31.27 -15.53
CA ALA A 336 3.77 31.78 -16.90
C ALA A 336 2.49 32.58 -17.25
N PHE A 337 1.32 32.06 -16.88
CA PHE A 337 0.05 32.77 -17.04
C PHE A 337 0.01 34.08 -16.26
N SER A 338 0.58 34.12 -15.05
CA SER A 338 0.64 35.36 -14.27
C SER A 338 1.58 36.43 -14.83
N LYS A 339 2.54 36.04 -15.68
CA LYS A 339 3.52 36.94 -16.33
C LYS A 339 3.07 37.46 -17.68
N GLY A 340 2.27 36.68 -18.41
CA GLY A 340 1.80 37.00 -19.77
C GLY A 340 0.86 38.21 -19.90
N THR A 341 0.75 39.04 -18.88
CA THR A 341 -0.04 40.28 -18.86
C THR A 341 0.67 41.47 -19.53
N THR A 342 1.83 41.30 -20.15
CA THR A 342 2.67 42.44 -20.62
C THR A 342 3.10 42.42 -22.09
N GLU A 343 2.81 41.38 -22.88
CA GLU A 343 3.10 41.42 -24.32
C GLU A 343 1.84 41.66 -25.16
N SER A 344 1.80 42.89 -25.65
CA SER A 344 0.88 43.45 -26.63
C SER A 344 0.82 42.62 -27.91
N ASP A 345 -0.15 41.71 -28.00
CA ASP A 345 -0.89 41.49 -29.24
C ASP A 345 -2.21 40.75 -29.00
N SER A 346 -3.29 41.52 -29.15
CA SER A 346 -4.69 41.13 -29.39
C SER A 346 -5.53 40.54 -28.23
N SER A 347 -6.39 41.41 -27.70
CA SER A 347 -7.59 41.25 -26.83
C SER A 347 -7.39 41.31 -25.31
N GLU A 348 -7.76 42.48 -24.75
CA GLU A 348 -7.60 43.08 -23.41
C GLU A 348 -7.92 42.25 -22.15
N PHE A 349 -8.36 41.00 -22.26
CA PHE A 349 -8.84 40.22 -21.12
C PHE A 349 -8.77 38.73 -21.47
N SER A 350 -7.59 38.27 -21.90
CA SER A 350 -7.31 36.88 -22.32
C SER A 350 -7.55 35.89 -21.15
N GLN A 351 -8.84 35.61 -20.93
CA GLN A 351 -9.43 34.43 -20.33
C GLN A 351 -9.00 34.11 -18.90
N HIS A 352 -9.50 34.85 -17.91
CA HIS A 352 -9.37 34.51 -16.48
C HIS A 352 -9.77 33.06 -16.15
N TRP A 353 -10.67 32.45 -16.93
CA TRP A 353 -11.04 31.05 -16.77
C TRP A 353 -9.84 30.09 -16.97
N LYS A 354 -8.84 30.43 -17.81
CA LYS A 354 -7.62 29.63 -17.97
C LYS A 354 -6.84 29.57 -16.65
N GLY A 355 -6.69 30.72 -15.99
CA GLY A 355 -6.09 30.83 -14.66
C GLY A 355 -6.87 30.03 -13.61
N TYR A 356 -8.20 30.20 -13.54
CA TYR A 356 -9.04 29.43 -12.63
C TYR A 356 -9.01 27.93 -12.91
N MET A 357 -8.97 27.51 -14.17
CA MET A 357 -8.88 26.11 -14.57
C MET A 357 -7.53 25.51 -14.17
N LEU A 358 -6.42 26.23 -14.37
CA LEU A 358 -5.09 25.80 -13.92
C LEU A 358 -5.03 25.69 -12.39
N ALA A 359 -5.59 26.66 -11.67
CA ALA A 359 -5.66 26.62 -10.20
C ALA A 359 -6.53 25.46 -9.69
N ALA A 360 -7.68 25.21 -10.30
CA ALA A 360 -8.54 24.07 -9.98
C ALA A 360 -7.86 22.74 -10.28
N ALA A 361 -7.18 22.63 -11.43
CA ALA A 361 -6.40 21.44 -11.79
C ALA A 361 -5.26 21.19 -10.79
N PHE A 362 -4.58 22.25 -10.34
CA PHE A 362 -3.54 22.17 -9.31
C PHE A 362 -4.11 21.68 -7.97
N PHE A 363 -5.25 22.22 -7.54
CA PHE A 363 -5.95 21.78 -6.33
C PHE A 363 -6.36 20.30 -6.40
N VAL A 364 -7.00 19.87 -7.50
CA VAL A 364 -7.42 18.47 -7.69
C VAL A 364 -6.22 17.54 -7.71
N THR A 365 -5.13 17.95 -8.37
CA THR A 365 -3.86 17.20 -8.40
C THR A 365 -3.33 17.00 -6.98
N ILE A 366 -3.26 18.05 -6.16
CA ILE A 366 -2.81 17.96 -4.76
C ILE A 366 -3.75 17.08 -3.92
N LEU A 367 -5.06 17.15 -4.13
CA LEU A 367 -6.01 16.28 -3.42
C LEU A 367 -5.78 14.79 -3.76
N ILE A 368 -5.63 14.46 -5.04
CA ILE A 368 -5.33 13.08 -5.48
C ILE A 368 -3.99 12.62 -4.91
N GLN A 369 -2.97 13.50 -4.92
CA GLN A 369 -1.67 13.23 -4.33
C GLN A 369 -1.79 12.87 -2.84
N SER A 370 -2.53 13.68 -2.07
CA SER A 370 -2.75 13.45 -0.64
C SER A 370 -3.47 12.12 -0.38
N LEU A 371 -4.58 11.87 -1.08
CA LEU A 371 -5.35 10.63 -0.95
C LEU A 371 -4.53 9.39 -1.31
N ALA A 372 -3.78 9.43 -2.42
CA ALA A 372 -2.93 8.33 -2.86
C ALA A 372 -1.80 8.03 -1.85
N CYS A 373 -1.21 9.08 -1.26
CA CYS A 373 -0.18 8.95 -0.22
C CYS A 373 -0.73 8.22 1.01
N HIS A 374 -1.83 8.71 1.58
CA HIS A 374 -2.42 8.10 2.77
C HIS A 374 -2.92 6.69 2.52
N GLN A 375 -3.49 6.43 1.34
CA GLN A 375 -4.00 5.12 1.00
C GLN A 375 -2.87 4.09 0.82
N GLN A 376 -1.73 4.50 0.26
CA GLN A 376 -0.53 3.67 0.21
C GLN A 376 -0.07 3.26 1.63
N PHE A 377 0.01 4.22 2.56
CA PHE A 377 0.42 3.92 3.94
C PHE A 377 -0.59 3.02 4.65
N TYR A 378 -1.89 3.27 4.50
CA TYR A 378 -2.93 2.45 5.11
C TYR A 378 -2.86 0.99 4.66
N TRP A 379 -2.79 0.73 3.34
CA TRP A 379 -2.70 -0.64 2.84
C TRP A 379 -1.36 -1.31 3.19
N GLY A 380 -0.25 -0.56 3.13
CA GLY A 380 1.07 -1.05 3.53
C GLY A 380 1.12 -1.49 5.00
N MET A 381 0.71 -0.61 5.92
CA MET A 381 0.70 -0.89 7.37
C MET A 381 -0.24 -2.03 7.73
N THR A 382 -1.47 -2.03 7.19
CA THR A 382 -2.42 -3.12 7.44
C THR A 382 -1.88 -4.45 6.97
N LEU A 383 -1.24 -4.50 5.79
CA LEU A 383 -0.60 -5.70 5.28
C LEU A 383 0.57 -6.16 6.16
N GLY A 384 1.42 -5.23 6.61
CA GLY A 384 2.52 -5.51 7.53
C GLY A 384 2.04 -6.18 8.81
N ILE A 385 0.96 -5.68 9.40
CA ILE A 385 0.33 -6.27 10.61
C ILE A 385 -0.20 -7.68 10.31
N ARG A 386 -0.88 -7.90 9.17
CA ARG A 386 -1.37 -9.24 8.78
C ARG A 386 -0.23 -10.24 8.64
N VAL A 387 0.87 -9.84 8.01
CA VAL A 387 2.05 -10.68 7.83
C VAL A 387 2.67 -11.03 9.18
N LYS A 388 2.85 -10.02 10.07
CA LYS A 388 3.35 -10.25 11.43
C LYS A 388 2.47 -11.24 12.19
N ALA A 389 1.15 -11.04 12.20
CA ALA A 389 0.21 -11.92 12.89
C ALA A 389 0.28 -13.36 12.36
N ALA A 390 0.35 -13.55 11.04
CA ALA A 390 0.47 -14.86 10.43
C ALA A 390 1.80 -15.55 10.77
N LEU A 391 2.92 -14.81 10.74
CA LEU A 391 4.24 -15.35 11.11
C LEU A 391 4.33 -15.69 12.59
N MET A 392 3.82 -14.84 13.48
CA MET A 392 3.74 -15.12 14.92
C MET A 392 2.95 -16.40 15.18
N ALA A 393 1.79 -16.57 14.54
CA ALA A 393 1.00 -17.80 14.66
C ALA A 393 1.74 -19.04 14.12
N ALA A 394 2.51 -18.88 13.03
CA ALA A 394 3.32 -19.97 12.48
C ALA A 394 4.44 -20.38 13.42
N VAL A 395 5.18 -19.42 13.99
CA VAL A 395 6.24 -19.68 14.97
C VAL A 395 5.67 -20.32 16.22
N TYR A 396 4.56 -19.80 16.75
CA TYR A 396 3.90 -20.35 17.94
C TYR A 396 3.43 -21.80 17.72
N ARG A 397 2.76 -22.10 16.60
CA ARG A 397 2.31 -23.47 16.29
C ARG A 397 3.48 -24.42 16.04
N LYS A 398 4.54 -23.95 15.39
CA LYS A 398 5.76 -24.73 15.22
C LYS A 398 6.41 -25.04 16.57
N ALA A 399 6.45 -24.07 17.48
CA ALA A 399 7.00 -24.25 18.82
C ALA A 399 6.31 -25.38 19.61
N LEU A 400 5.02 -25.61 19.38
CA LEU A 400 4.23 -26.67 20.01
C LEU A 400 4.45 -28.07 19.39
N THR A 401 5.05 -28.16 18.21
CA THR A 401 5.20 -29.41 17.44
C THR A 401 6.66 -29.79 17.20
N LEU A 402 7.63 -29.06 17.77
CA LEU A 402 9.06 -29.37 17.67
C LEU A 402 9.43 -30.65 18.41
N THR A 403 10.34 -31.43 17.82
CA THR A 403 10.97 -32.57 18.50
C THR A 403 11.88 -32.10 19.64
N SER A 404 12.15 -32.99 20.61
CA SER A 404 13.06 -32.69 21.73
C SER A 404 14.49 -32.38 21.26
N GLY A 405 14.95 -32.98 20.16
CA GLY A 405 16.22 -32.67 19.51
C GLY A 405 16.26 -31.25 18.94
N ALA A 406 15.27 -30.87 18.13
CA ALA A 406 15.17 -29.52 17.57
C ALA A 406 14.95 -28.44 18.65
N ARG A 407 14.29 -28.78 19.76
CA ARG A 407 14.09 -27.89 20.91
C ARG A 407 15.37 -27.57 21.68
N LYS A 408 16.41 -28.41 21.57
CA LYS A 408 17.75 -28.09 22.10
C LYS A 408 18.50 -27.09 21.22
N GLU A 409 18.28 -27.14 19.90
CA GLU A 409 18.90 -26.21 18.94
C GLU A 409 18.27 -24.82 18.99
N SER A 410 16.95 -24.73 19.20
CA SER A 410 16.20 -23.46 19.28
C SER A 410 15.77 -23.17 20.72
N THR A 411 16.49 -22.27 21.41
CA THR A 411 16.18 -21.92 22.80
C THR A 411 14.85 -21.17 22.92
N VAL A 412 14.22 -21.20 24.10
CA VAL A 412 12.96 -20.44 24.35
C VAL A 412 13.15 -18.95 24.08
N GLY A 413 14.31 -18.39 24.45
CA GLY A 413 14.66 -16.99 24.17
C GLY A 413 14.75 -16.69 22.68
N GLU A 414 15.32 -17.60 21.89
CA GLU A 414 15.38 -17.47 20.42
C GLU A 414 13.97 -17.49 19.80
N ILE A 415 13.08 -18.36 20.27
CA ILE A 415 11.69 -18.43 19.78
C ILE A 415 10.94 -17.13 20.09
N VAL A 416 11.10 -16.57 21.30
CA VAL A 416 10.50 -15.28 21.67
C VAL A 416 11.05 -14.15 20.81
N ASN A 417 12.36 -14.17 20.52
CA ASN A 417 13.00 -13.20 19.63
C ASN A 417 12.46 -13.30 18.19
N LEU A 418 12.29 -14.52 17.67
CA LEU A 418 11.69 -14.77 16.35
C LEU A 418 10.25 -14.23 16.28
N MET A 419 9.45 -14.38 17.35
CA MET A 419 8.08 -13.88 17.38
C MET A 419 7.99 -12.36 17.50
N SER A 420 8.92 -11.71 18.20
CA SER A 420 8.81 -10.29 18.57
C SER A 420 9.66 -9.36 17.70
N ILE A 421 10.92 -9.70 17.45
CA ILE A 421 11.87 -8.85 16.72
C ILE A 421 11.89 -9.19 15.23
N ASP A 422 12.06 -10.47 14.89
CA ASP A 422 12.17 -10.89 13.48
C ASP A 422 10.88 -10.62 12.68
N THR A 423 9.71 -10.91 13.27
CA THR A 423 8.43 -10.57 12.63
C THR A 423 8.21 -9.06 12.52
N GLN A 424 8.73 -8.27 13.47
CA GLN A 424 8.64 -6.81 13.44
C GLN A 424 9.48 -6.23 12.29
N HIS A 425 10.72 -6.69 12.11
CA HIS A 425 11.54 -6.28 10.97
C HIS A 425 10.88 -6.59 9.62
N ILE A 426 10.19 -7.73 9.50
CA ILE A 426 9.44 -8.06 8.28
C ILE A 426 8.25 -7.11 8.08
N GLN A 427 7.51 -6.80 9.14
CA GLN A 427 6.44 -5.79 9.10
C GLN A 427 6.97 -4.42 8.68
N ASP A 428 8.05 -3.95 9.30
CA ASP A 428 8.63 -2.64 9.04
C ASP A 428 9.13 -2.55 7.59
N ASN A 429 9.77 -3.60 7.09
CA ASN A 429 10.17 -3.65 5.68
C ASN A 429 8.99 -3.51 4.72
N ILE A 430 7.85 -4.15 4.97
CA ILE A 430 6.64 -4.00 4.13
C ILE A 430 6.22 -2.53 4.02
N ASN A 431 6.38 -1.75 5.09
CA ASN A 431 6.07 -0.31 5.10
C ASN A 431 7.06 0.54 4.30
N TYR A 432 8.29 0.06 4.08
CA TYR A 432 9.35 0.79 3.35
C TYR A 432 9.67 0.23 1.96
N LEU A 433 9.15 -0.95 1.58
CA LEU A 433 9.42 -1.61 0.29
C LEU A 433 9.17 -0.71 -0.92
N TRP A 434 8.21 0.21 -0.83
CA TRP A 434 7.90 1.14 -1.91
C TRP A 434 9.09 2.04 -2.28
N ALA A 435 9.91 2.43 -1.30
CA ALA A 435 11.03 3.34 -1.50
C ALA A 435 12.16 2.68 -2.31
N LEU A 436 12.28 1.34 -2.30
CA LEU A 436 13.31 0.64 -3.08
C LEU A 436 13.16 0.84 -4.59
N TRP A 437 11.93 0.89 -5.10
CA TRP A 437 11.66 1.07 -6.53
C TRP A 437 11.25 2.50 -6.88
N SER A 438 10.51 3.17 -5.99
CA SER A 438 10.02 4.54 -6.20
C SER A 438 11.15 5.55 -6.07
N SER A 439 12.06 5.44 -5.10
CA SER A 439 13.14 6.42 -4.94
C SER A 439 14.09 6.49 -6.14
N PRO A 440 14.58 5.39 -6.73
CA PRO A 440 15.39 5.46 -7.95
C PRO A 440 14.65 6.09 -9.14
N LEU A 441 13.36 5.76 -9.30
CA LEU A 441 12.51 6.34 -10.33
C LEU A 441 12.35 7.85 -10.12
N GLN A 442 12.08 8.28 -8.88
CA GLN A 442 11.96 9.69 -8.52
C GLN A 442 13.27 10.45 -8.74
N ILE A 443 14.42 9.88 -8.34
CA ILE A 443 15.74 10.49 -8.57
C ILE A 443 15.99 10.68 -10.07
N GLY A 444 15.74 9.65 -10.89
CA GLY A 444 15.91 9.72 -12.34
C GLY A 444 15.02 10.77 -13.00
N LEU A 445 13.72 10.78 -12.67
CA LEU A 445 12.77 11.76 -13.21
C LEU A 445 13.05 13.19 -12.73
N CYS A 446 13.43 13.37 -11.46
CA CYS A 446 13.84 14.67 -10.92
C CYS A 446 15.05 15.23 -11.67
N LEU A 447 16.09 14.41 -11.89
CA LEU A 447 17.28 14.85 -12.63
C LEU A 447 16.94 15.19 -14.08
N TYR A 448 16.09 14.40 -14.72
CA TYR A 448 15.62 14.68 -16.08
C TYR A 448 14.87 16.02 -16.17
N PHE A 449 13.88 16.25 -15.29
CA PHE A 449 13.13 17.51 -15.29
C PHE A 449 13.97 18.71 -14.83
N LEU A 450 14.89 18.54 -13.89
CA LEU A 450 15.83 19.60 -13.49
C LEU A 450 16.75 19.99 -14.64
N TYR A 451 17.24 19.01 -15.40
CA TYR A 451 18.05 19.28 -16.59
C TYR A 451 17.25 20.05 -17.65
N GLN A 452 15.95 19.75 -17.82
CA GLN A 452 15.09 20.53 -18.72
C GLN A 452 14.83 21.97 -18.24
N THR A 453 14.81 22.23 -16.94
CA THR A 453 14.48 23.57 -16.41
C THR A 453 15.69 24.47 -16.26
N VAL A 454 16.80 23.97 -15.69
CA VAL A 454 18.02 24.75 -15.40
C VAL A 454 19.26 24.25 -16.15
N GLY A 455 19.12 23.28 -17.04
CA GLY A 455 20.24 22.80 -17.87
C GLY A 455 21.34 22.11 -17.04
N ALA A 456 22.59 22.30 -17.46
CA ALA A 456 23.76 21.70 -16.81
C ALA A 456 23.98 22.18 -15.37
N SER A 457 23.46 23.36 -15.00
CA SER A 457 23.57 23.93 -13.66
C SER A 457 22.90 23.06 -12.58
N ALA A 458 21.91 22.23 -12.97
CA ALA A 458 21.29 21.23 -12.09
C ALA A 458 22.31 20.30 -11.42
N PHE A 459 23.37 19.92 -12.14
CA PHE A 459 24.38 18.99 -11.65
C PHE A 459 25.26 19.59 -10.57
N ALA A 460 25.45 20.92 -10.54
CA ALA A 460 26.18 21.58 -9.46
C ALA A 460 25.42 21.47 -8.13
N GLY A 461 24.12 21.74 -8.15
CA GLY A 461 23.24 21.55 -6.99
C GLY A 461 23.13 20.09 -6.54
N PHE A 462 23.00 19.18 -7.51
CA PHE A 462 22.98 17.75 -7.23
C PHE A 462 24.29 17.24 -6.62
N GLY A 463 25.45 17.76 -7.09
CA GLY A 463 26.76 17.45 -6.54
C GLY A 463 26.89 17.80 -5.05
N ILE A 464 26.38 18.98 -4.65
CA ILE A 464 26.33 19.38 -3.23
C ILE A 464 25.45 18.44 -2.43
N LEU A 465 24.29 18.07 -2.98
CA LEU A 465 23.37 17.16 -2.31
C LEU A 465 24.02 15.79 -2.09
N ILE A 466 24.71 15.24 -3.10
CA ILE A 466 25.49 14.00 -2.96
C ILE A 466 26.61 14.18 -1.93
N LEU A 467 27.33 15.29 -1.94
CA LEU A 467 28.44 15.56 -1.00
C LEU A 467 27.97 15.62 0.45
N LEU A 468 26.76 16.11 0.71
CA LEU A 468 26.18 16.16 2.05
C LEU A 468 25.82 14.76 2.60
N LEU A 469 25.60 13.77 1.74
CA LEU A 469 25.28 12.39 2.17
C LEU A 469 26.41 11.72 2.98
N PRO A 470 27.66 11.61 2.49
CA PRO A 470 28.75 11.01 3.27
C PRO A 470 29.08 11.84 4.51
N VAL A 471 29.02 13.18 4.44
CA VAL A 471 29.25 14.06 5.60
C VAL A 471 28.24 13.74 6.71
N ASN A 472 26.96 13.74 6.38
CA ASN A 472 25.90 13.40 7.33
C ASN A 472 25.95 11.93 7.77
N GLY A 473 26.37 11.02 6.88
CA GLY A 473 26.57 9.60 7.18
C GLY A 473 27.67 9.36 8.22
N VAL A 474 28.81 10.05 8.12
CA VAL A 474 29.90 9.96 9.11
C VAL A 474 29.47 10.53 10.46
N VAL A 475 28.76 11.66 10.46
CA VAL A 475 28.19 12.24 11.69
C VAL A 475 27.22 11.25 12.35
N MET A 476 26.32 10.65 11.57
CA MET A 476 25.36 9.65 12.06
C MET A 476 26.07 8.39 12.59
N GLY A 477 27.13 7.93 11.94
CA GLY A 477 27.96 6.82 12.42
C GLY A 477 28.58 7.11 13.80
N LYS A 478 29.10 8.33 14.02
CA LYS A 478 29.61 8.75 15.33
C LYS A 478 28.50 8.84 16.38
N ILE A 479 27.32 9.36 16.02
CA ILE A 479 26.15 9.39 16.90
C ILE A 479 25.78 7.97 17.36
N HIS A 480 25.69 7.01 16.44
CA HIS A 480 25.42 5.61 16.78
C HIS A 480 26.50 4.99 17.68
N GLY A 481 27.78 5.30 17.45
CA GLY A 481 28.86 4.87 18.32
C GLY A 481 28.72 5.42 19.75
N LEU A 482 28.41 6.71 19.90
CA LEU A 482 28.14 7.33 21.21
C LEU A 482 26.88 6.76 21.87
N GLN A 483 25.83 6.49 21.10
CA GLN A 483 24.61 5.85 21.59
C GLN A 483 24.91 4.46 22.16
N GLY A 484 25.77 3.68 21.52
CA GLY A 484 26.24 2.40 22.05
C GLY A 484 26.98 2.54 23.38
N GLN A 485 27.86 3.55 23.52
CA GLN A 485 28.56 3.83 24.78
C GLN A 485 27.60 4.31 25.88
N GLN A 486 26.64 5.16 25.53
CA GLN A 486 25.60 5.63 26.43
C GLN A 486 24.79 4.47 27.00
N MET A 487 24.37 3.52 26.15
CA MET A 487 23.60 2.35 26.59
C MET A 487 24.36 1.55 27.65
N LYS A 488 25.67 1.34 27.49
CA LYS A 488 26.50 0.65 28.51
C LYS A 488 26.47 1.35 29.88
N GLN A 489 26.62 2.68 29.91
CA GLN A 489 26.59 3.43 31.17
C GLN A 489 25.19 3.51 31.78
N LYS A 490 24.17 3.61 30.92
CA LYS A 490 22.77 3.54 31.33
C LYS A 490 22.44 2.20 31.97
N ASP A 491 22.90 1.09 31.40
CA ASP A 491 22.70 -0.26 31.94
C ASP A 491 23.39 -0.42 33.31
N ASN A 492 24.64 0.06 33.45
CA ASN A 492 25.33 0.10 34.73
C ASN A 492 24.56 0.91 35.79
N ARG A 493 24.04 2.08 35.42
CA ARG A 493 23.25 2.93 36.31
C ARG A 493 21.95 2.24 36.74
N VAL A 494 21.22 1.66 35.80
CA VAL A 494 19.95 0.96 36.08
C VAL A 494 20.19 -0.27 36.95
N LYS A 495 21.28 -1.01 36.70
CA LYS A 495 21.69 -2.14 37.56
C LYS A 495 21.95 -1.70 38.99
N LEU A 496 22.80 -0.69 39.20
CA LEU A 496 23.11 -0.17 40.55
C LEU A 496 21.87 0.39 41.25
N LEU A 497 21.01 1.10 40.52
CA LEU A 497 19.73 1.57 41.05
C LEU A 497 18.84 0.41 41.50
N SER A 498 18.78 -0.67 40.74
CA SER A 498 18.01 -1.86 41.12
C SER A 498 18.57 -2.52 42.39
N GLU A 499 19.90 -2.63 42.52
CA GLU A 499 20.54 -3.17 43.72
C GLU A 499 20.22 -2.32 44.96
N VAL A 500 20.29 -0.99 44.83
CA VAL A 500 19.95 -0.03 45.89
C VAL A 500 18.48 -0.12 46.31
N LEU A 501 17.55 -0.19 45.35
CA LEU A 501 16.12 -0.28 45.63
C LEU A 501 15.74 -1.60 46.30
N ASN A 502 16.32 -2.72 45.85
CA ASN A 502 16.13 -4.02 46.48
C ASN A 502 16.68 -4.06 47.91
N GLY A 503 17.78 -3.33 48.18
CA GLY A 503 18.44 -3.23 49.48
C GLY A 503 18.02 -2.05 50.36
N ILE A 504 16.96 -1.30 50.01
CA ILE A 504 16.73 0.05 50.56
C ILE A 504 16.62 0.11 52.09
N LYS A 505 16.04 -0.93 52.71
CA LYS A 505 15.89 -1.02 54.18
C LYS A 505 17.24 -1.04 54.89
N ILE A 506 18.18 -1.84 54.39
CA ILE A 506 19.53 -1.96 54.95
C ILE A 506 20.26 -0.62 54.81
N LEU A 507 20.21 -0.02 53.61
CA LEU A 507 20.87 1.26 53.36
C LEU A 507 20.36 2.37 54.29
N LYS A 508 19.05 2.40 54.57
CA LYS A 508 18.43 3.35 55.50
C LYS A 508 18.83 3.13 56.96
N LEU A 509 18.93 1.87 57.40
CA LEU A 509 19.37 1.53 58.76
C LEU A 509 20.82 1.96 59.02
N TYR A 510 21.68 1.92 58.00
CA TYR A 510 23.08 2.35 58.09
C TYR A 510 23.33 3.80 57.64
N ALA A 511 22.29 4.56 57.28
CA ALA A 511 22.40 5.91 56.72
C ALA A 511 23.34 6.01 55.48
N TRP A 512 23.41 4.95 54.67
CA TRP A 512 24.30 4.85 53.50
C TRP A 512 23.72 5.46 52.21
N GLU A 513 22.50 6.00 52.23
CA GLU A 513 21.84 6.52 51.04
C GLU A 513 22.65 7.61 50.31
N MET A 514 23.35 8.48 51.05
CA MET A 514 24.12 9.57 50.44
C MET A 514 25.33 9.03 49.68
N SER A 515 26.03 8.04 50.24
CA SER A 515 27.17 7.42 49.58
C SER A 515 26.78 6.68 48.29
N PHE A 516 25.65 5.95 48.32
CA PHE A 516 25.13 5.31 47.11
C PHE A 516 24.57 6.31 46.09
N LYS A 517 23.95 7.41 46.54
CA LYS A 517 23.54 8.52 45.68
C LYS A 517 24.73 9.10 44.93
N ASP A 518 25.85 9.33 45.61
CA ASP A 518 27.05 9.90 44.98
C ASP A 518 27.67 8.94 43.96
N LYS A 519 27.69 7.63 44.24
CA LYS A 519 28.10 6.61 43.26
C LYS A 519 27.21 6.63 42.01
N ILE A 520 25.89 6.72 42.18
CA ILE A 520 24.94 6.81 41.06
C ILE A 520 25.14 8.13 40.29
N ALA A 521 25.36 9.24 41.00
CA ALA A 521 25.62 10.55 40.40
C ALA A 521 26.92 10.57 39.57
N ALA A 522 27.97 9.88 40.03
CA ALA A 522 29.22 9.73 39.28
C ALA A 522 28.98 9.03 37.92
N ILE A 523 28.25 7.90 37.92
CA ILE A 523 27.88 7.21 36.68
C ILE A 523 27.00 8.11 35.80
N ARG A 524 26.04 8.83 36.41
CA ARG A 524 25.17 9.76 35.69
C ARG A 524 25.94 10.89 35.01
N ASN A 525 26.98 11.44 35.64
CA ASN A 525 27.80 12.51 35.05
C ASN A 525 28.58 12.03 33.81
N ILE A 526 29.08 10.79 33.83
CA ILE A 526 29.69 10.15 32.66
C ILE A 526 28.64 9.96 31.56
N GLU A 527 27.45 9.44 31.89
CA GLU A 527 26.32 9.29 30.97
C GLU A 527 25.93 10.63 30.33
N LEU A 528 25.82 11.70 31.13
CA LEU A 528 25.49 13.04 30.69
C LEU A 528 26.56 13.64 29.77
N THR A 529 27.83 13.35 30.02
CA THR A 529 28.93 13.81 29.16
C THR A 529 28.84 13.18 27.77
N ILE A 530 28.52 11.89 27.69
CA ILE A 530 28.31 11.18 26.41
C ILE A 530 27.05 11.72 25.71
N LEU A 531 25.96 11.91 26.47
CA LEU A 531 24.73 12.50 25.95
C LEU A 531 24.95 13.91 25.39
N LYS A 532 25.72 14.75 26.08
CA LYS A 532 26.07 16.10 25.62
C LYS A 532 26.85 16.05 24.30
N LYS A 533 27.84 15.16 24.20
CA LYS A 533 28.59 14.94 22.95
C LYS A 533 27.67 14.48 21.81
N SER A 534 26.76 13.53 22.08
CA SER A 534 25.78 13.06 21.11
C SER A 534 24.84 14.18 20.67
N ALA A 535 24.34 14.99 21.61
CA ALA A 535 23.46 16.12 21.32
C ALA A 535 24.17 17.19 20.47
N MET A 536 25.44 17.48 20.74
CA MET A 536 26.25 18.39 19.92
C MET A 536 26.39 17.90 18.47
N LEU A 537 26.65 16.61 18.27
CA LEU A 537 26.69 16.02 16.93
C LEU A 537 25.31 16.03 16.25
N SER A 538 24.24 15.74 16.99
CA SER A 538 22.88 15.82 16.46
C SER A 538 22.52 17.25 16.03
N MET A 539 22.96 18.28 16.75
CA MET A 539 22.76 19.67 16.33
C MET A 539 23.46 19.96 14.99
N ILE A 540 24.70 19.50 14.82
CA ILE A 540 25.44 19.63 13.55
C ILE A 540 24.69 18.92 12.41
N PHE A 541 24.16 17.72 12.67
CA PHE A 541 23.38 16.97 11.69
C PHE A 541 22.12 17.73 11.25
N TRP A 542 21.31 18.20 12.21
CA TRP A 542 20.07 18.94 11.91
C TRP A 542 20.35 20.28 11.25
N PHE A 543 21.42 20.98 11.65
CA PHE A 543 21.87 22.21 11.01
C PHE A 543 22.27 21.98 9.55
N SER A 544 23.12 20.98 9.30
CA SER A 544 23.53 20.57 7.94
C SER A 544 22.30 20.29 7.06
N TRP A 545 21.34 19.54 7.59
CA TRP A 545 20.08 19.24 6.91
C TRP A 545 19.19 20.46 6.65
N GLY A 546 19.09 21.38 7.62
CA GLY A 546 18.31 22.61 7.48
C GLY A 546 18.91 23.59 6.48
N VAL A 547 20.24 23.65 6.37
CA VAL A 547 20.95 24.54 5.43
C VAL A 547 21.04 23.96 4.02
N ALA A 548 21.05 22.63 3.87
CA ALA A 548 21.09 21.93 2.58
C ALA A 548 20.14 22.51 1.51
N PRO A 549 18.86 22.84 1.80
CA PRO A 549 17.97 23.48 0.85
C PRO A 549 18.49 24.76 0.22
N TYR A 550 18.96 25.65 1.07
CA TYR A 550 19.41 26.97 0.67
C TYR A 550 20.74 26.88 -0.09
N LEU A 551 21.65 26.03 0.35
CA LEU A 551 22.96 25.86 -0.29
C LEU A 551 22.84 25.29 -1.71
N VAL A 552 22.01 24.24 -1.88
CA VAL A 552 21.77 23.64 -3.21
C VAL A 552 21.11 24.64 -4.15
N SER A 553 20.10 25.38 -3.70
CA SER A 553 19.45 26.41 -4.52
C SER A 553 20.41 27.54 -4.88
N LEU A 554 21.19 28.04 -3.91
CA LEU A 554 22.18 29.10 -4.11
C LEU A 554 23.19 28.71 -5.19
N VAL A 555 23.80 27.54 -5.08
CA VAL A 555 24.81 27.10 -6.05
C VAL A 555 24.21 26.79 -7.41
N THR A 556 23.03 26.18 -7.46
CA THR A 556 22.36 25.92 -8.75
C THR A 556 22.02 27.22 -9.47
N PHE A 557 21.46 28.21 -8.77
CA PHE A 557 21.07 29.47 -9.38
C PHE A 557 22.26 30.37 -9.69
N ALA A 558 23.28 30.39 -8.84
CA ALA A 558 24.52 31.09 -9.15
C ALA A 558 25.17 30.51 -10.42
N THR A 559 25.33 29.18 -10.49
CA THR A 559 25.87 28.53 -11.70
C THR A 559 24.97 28.69 -12.92
N PHE A 560 23.65 28.78 -12.76
CA PHE A 560 22.72 29.08 -13.85
C PHE A 560 22.93 30.50 -14.40
N VAL A 561 23.01 31.50 -13.54
CA VAL A 561 23.25 32.90 -13.95
C VAL A 561 24.61 33.04 -14.64
N PHE A 562 25.67 32.39 -14.16
CA PHE A 562 27.00 32.46 -14.77
C PHE A 562 27.13 31.67 -16.09
N LEU A 563 26.34 30.62 -16.28
CA LEU A 563 26.44 29.74 -17.47
C LEU A 563 25.43 30.10 -18.57
N SER A 564 24.29 30.70 -18.20
CA SER A 564 23.25 31.09 -19.15
C SER A 564 23.70 32.30 -19.98
N LYS A 565 23.45 32.26 -21.29
CA LYS A 565 23.79 33.37 -22.20
C LYS A 565 23.07 34.67 -21.81
N ASP A 566 21.85 34.53 -21.30
CA ASP A 566 20.97 35.65 -21.01
C ASP A 566 21.16 36.20 -19.58
N HIS A 567 21.94 35.53 -18.73
CA HIS A 567 22.27 35.91 -17.35
C HIS A 567 21.08 36.29 -16.44
N TYR A 568 19.85 35.94 -16.82
CA TYR A 568 18.64 36.22 -16.03
C TYR A 568 18.03 34.92 -15.51
N LEU A 569 17.67 34.93 -14.22
CA LEU A 569 16.93 33.84 -13.60
C LEU A 569 15.46 34.24 -13.51
N ASP A 570 14.62 33.53 -14.26
CA ASP A 570 13.19 33.77 -14.22
C ASP A 570 12.52 33.06 -13.02
N ALA A 571 11.47 33.69 -12.47
CA ALA A 571 10.75 33.14 -11.31
C ALA A 571 10.11 31.77 -11.62
N GLU A 572 9.73 31.53 -12.88
CA GLU A 572 9.16 30.24 -13.31
C GLU A 572 10.20 29.13 -13.12
N THR A 573 11.38 29.32 -13.68
CA THR A 573 12.51 28.40 -13.58
C THR A 573 12.93 28.17 -12.12
N ALA A 574 12.99 29.23 -11.32
CA ALA A 574 13.39 29.14 -9.92
C ALA A 574 12.41 28.31 -9.06
N PHE A 575 11.11 28.61 -9.09
CA PHE A 575 10.12 27.89 -8.28
C PHE A 575 9.96 26.43 -8.67
N VAL A 576 10.04 26.13 -9.97
CA VAL A 576 9.99 24.75 -10.46
C VAL A 576 11.23 23.97 -10.01
N ALA A 577 12.43 24.56 -10.14
CA ALA A 577 13.67 23.93 -9.68
C ALA A 577 13.68 23.67 -8.17
N ILE A 578 13.24 24.63 -7.34
CA ILE A 578 13.13 24.46 -5.88
C ILE A 578 12.21 23.28 -5.55
N SER A 579 11.05 23.20 -6.22
CA SER A 579 10.08 22.12 -6.02
C SER A 579 10.68 20.76 -6.38
N LEU A 580 11.37 20.67 -7.53
CA LEU A 580 12.03 19.44 -7.96
C LEU A 580 13.18 19.01 -7.03
N PHE A 581 13.96 19.96 -6.49
CA PHE A 581 14.98 19.65 -5.49
C PHE A 581 14.39 19.14 -4.18
N ASN A 582 13.24 19.66 -3.74
CA ASN A 582 12.56 19.15 -2.55
C ASN A 582 12.06 17.71 -2.73
N ILE A 583 11.52 17.39 -3.92
CA ILE A 583 11.13 16.01 -4.27
C ILE A 583 12.37 15.11 -4.29
N LEU A 584 13.47 15.56 -4.90
CA LEU A 584 14.72 14.81 -4.98
C LEU A 584 15.30 14.50 -3.60
N ARG A 585 15.29 15.48 -2.69
CA ARG A 585 15.71 15.26 -1.29
C ARG A 585 14.89 14.18 -0.62
N PHE A 586 13.55 14.25 -0.72
CA PHE A 586 12.68 13.24 -0.12
C PHE A 586 13.05 11.83 -0.60
N ALA A 587 13.23 11.65 -1.91
CA ALA A 587 13.61 10.35 -2.49
C ALA A 587 14.94 9.82 -1.93
N ILE A 588 15.95 10.69 -1.86
CA ILE A 588 17.31 10.37 -1.41
C ILE A 588 17.36 10.00 0.07
N ASN A 589 16.52 10.62 0.90
CA ASN A 589 16.51 10.38 2.34
C ASN A 589 15.84 9.05 2.72
N PHE A 590 14.81 8.63 1.98
CA PHE A 590 14.11 7.37 2.23
C PHE A 590 14.84 6.15 1.66
N ALA A 591 15.69 6.31 0.63
CA ALA A 591 16.39 5.20 0.00
C ALA A 591 17.32 4.41 0.96
N PRO A 592 18.19 5.05 1.77
CA PRO A 592 19.03 4.34 2.74
C PRO A 592 18.25 3.65 3.85
N MET A 593 17.13 4.26 4.28
CA MET A 593 16.26 3.68 5.31
C MET A 593 15.62 2.38 4.81
N ALA A 594 15.08 2.40 3.58
CA ALA A 594 14.48 1.22 2.97
C ALA A 594 15.50 0.10 2.76
N LEU A 595 16.72 0.43 2.33
CA LEU A 595 17.80 -0.55 2.19
C LEU A 595 18.15 -1.22 3.52
N THR A 596 18.26 -0.42 4.59
CA THR A 596 18.57 -0.92 5.94
C THR A 596 17.49 -1.88 6.45
N GLU A 597 16.22 -1.51 6.31
CA GLU A 597 15.10 -2.38 6.73
C GLU A 597 14.99 -3.65 5.86
N THR A 598 15.32 -3.55 4.58
CA THR A 598 15.37 -4.71 3.68
C THR A 598 16.44 -5.70 4.12
N ILE A 599 17.63 -5.22 4.50
CA ILE A 599 18.72 -6.07 4.99
C ILE A 599 18.30 -6.78 6.29
N LYS A 600 17.73 -6.05 7.25
CA LYS A 600 17.23 -6.63 8.52
C LYS A 600 16.13 -7.67 8.27
N ALA A 601 15.18 -7.38 7.40
CA ALA A 601 14.12 -8.30 7.05
C ALA A 601 14.64 -9.54 6.32
N SER A 602 15.65 -9.40 5.45
CA SER A 602 16.29 -10.53 4.77
C SER A 602 16.94 -11.51 5.75
N VAL A 603 17.69 -11.00 6.73
CA VAL A 603 18.27 -11.81 7.82
C VAL A 603 17.15 -12.47 8.65
N SER A 604 16.09 -11.73 8.94
CA SER A 604 14.95 -12.24 9.73
C SER A 604 14.19 -13.35 9.02
N VAL A 605 13.95 -13.19 7.71
CA VAL A 605 13.36 -14.23 6.86
C VAL A 605 14.25 -15.47 6.82
N LYS A 606 15.58 -15.32 6.75
CA LYS A 606 16.50 -16.47 6.79
C LYS A 606 16.40 -17.23 8.12
N ARG A 607 16.41 -16.53 9.26
CA ARG A 607 16.26 -17.14 10.60
C ARG A 607 14.91 -17.85 10.77
N LEU A 608 13.81 -17.20 10.38
CA LEU A 608 12.48 -17.80 10.41
C LEU A 608 12.37 -19.01 9.48
N ASN A 609 12.98 -18.96 8.29
CA ASN A 609 12.98 -20.07 7.35
C ASN A 609 13.71 -21.29 7.91
N LYS A 610 14.86 -21.07 8.57
CA LYS A 610 15.60 -22.11 9.30
C LYS A 610 14.72 -22.69 10.42
N PHE A 611 14.13 -21.83 11.26
CA PHE A 611 13.28 -22.25 12.38
C PHE A 611 12.07 -23.10 11.95
N LEU A 612 11.32 -22.63 10.95
CA LEU A 612 10.13 -23.33 10.45
C LEU A 612 10.46 -24.66 9.74
N SER A 613 11.73 -24.86 9.36
CA SER A 613 12.19 -26.06 8.65
C SER A 613 12.68 -27.18 9.56
N HIS A 614 12.81 -26.95 10.88
CA HIS A 614 13.17 -28.02 11.83
C HIS A 614 12.17 -29.17 11.83
N ASP A 615 12.59 -30.32 12.33
CA ASP A 615 11.76 -31.51 12.39
C ASP A 615 10.60 -31.35 13.37
N GLU A 616 9.45 -31.86 12.94
CA GLU A 616 8.21 -31.91 13.72
C GLU A 616 8.06 -33.30 14.34
N LEU A 617 7.38 -33.36 15.47
CA LEU A 617 6.89 -34.60 16.05
C LEU A 617 5.88 -35.22 15.08
N ASP A 618 6.11 -36.48 14.72
CA ASP A 618 5.16 -37.24 13.94
C ASP A 618 4.00 -37.68 14.84
N SER A 619 2.79 -37.22 14.50
CA SER A 619 1.57 -37.60 15.22
C SER A 619 1.22 -39.07 15.03
N ASP A 620 1.70 -39.70 13.96
CA ASP A 620 1.34 -41.08 13.61
C ASP A 620 2.15 -42.11 14.43
N ASN A 621 3.17 -41.64 15.17
CA ASN A 621 3.97 -42.47 16.09
C ASN A 621 3.32 -42.65 17.47
N VAL A 622 2.17 -42.03 17.75
CA VAL A 622 1.47 -42.15 19.05
C VAL A 622 0.14 -42.88 18.86
N PHE A 623 0.08 -44.14 19.30
CA PHE A 623 -1.16 -44.93 19.32
C PHE A 623 -1.90 -44.72 20.65
N HIS A 624 -3.17 -44.29 20.57
CA HIS A 624 -4.08 -44.30 21.70
C HIS A 624 -4.88 -45.61 21.68
N ASP A 625 -4.53 -46.56 22.54
CA ASP A 625 -5.32 -47.78 22.74
C ASP A 625 -6.49 -47.47 23.70
N TYR A 626 -7.71 -47.49 23.18
CA TYR A 626 -8.94 -47.21 23.91
C TYR A 626 -9.53 -48.45 24.61
N SER A 627 -8.88 -49.62 24.51
CA SER A 627 -9.50 -50.91 24.89
C SER A 627 -9.40 -51.28 26.37
N LYS A 628 -8.57 -50.61 27.17
CA LYS A 628 -8.46 -50.85 28.62
C LYS A 628 -8.34 -49.51 29.32
N GLY A 629 -9.17 -49.25 30.33
CA GLY A 629 -9.31 -47.96 31.05
C GLY A 629 -8.08 -47.52 31.86
N THR A 630 -6.88 -47.60 31.29
CA THR A 630 -5.61 -47.22 31.91
C THR A 630 -4.77 -46.53 30.84
N TYR A 631 -4.52 -45.23 31.00
CA TYR A 631 -3.75 -44.43 30.06
C TYR A 631 -2.28 -44.89 30.04
N MET A 632 -1.91 -45.79 29.12
CA MET A 632 -0.50 -46.09 28.83
C MET A 632 -0.11 -45.50 27.48
N THR A 633 0.71 -44.46 27.50
CA THR A 633 1.36 -43.90 26.32
C THR A 633 2.58 -44.75 25.98
N ARG A 634 2.50 -45.61 24.96
CA ARG A 634 3.66 -46.37 24.46
C ARG A 634 4.39 -45.52 23.41
N PHE A 635 5.67 -45.21 23.65
CA PHE A 635 6.56 -44.58 22.68
C PHE A 635 7.27 -45.66 21.86
N THR A 636 7.12 -45.67 20.54
CA THR A 636 7.96 -46.46 19.65
C THR A 636 9.29 -45.72 19.46
N SER A 637 10.33 -46.15 20.18
CA SER A 637 11.70 -45.74 19.85
C SER A 637 12.10 -46.38 18.53
N ILE A 638 12.53 -45.56 17.57
CA ILE A 638 13.18 -46.00 16.35
C ILE A 638 14.53 -46.60 16.73
N LEU A 639 14.53 -47.88 17.08
CA LEU A 639 15.69 -48.76 16.99
C LEU A 639 15.23 -49.95 16.18
N HIS A 640 15.57 -49.94 14.90
CA HIS A 640 15.47 -51.10 14.02
C HIS A 640 16.53 -52.12 14.48
N TYR A 641 16.29 -52.77 15.62
CA TYR A 641 16.97 -54.01 15.97
C TYR A 641 16.06 -55.15 15.51
N ARG A 642 16.59 -55.97 14.59
CA ARG A 642 16.07 -57.29 14.23
C ARG A 642 15.58 -57.99 15.49
N GLU A 643 14.27 -58.20 15.61
CA GLU A 643 13.74 -59.25 16.46
C GLU A 643 14.23 -60.58 15.88
N VAL A 644 15.18 -61.19 16.56
CA VAL A 644 15.42 -62.63 16.45
C VAL A 644 14.45 -63.26 17.42
N GLU A 645 13.49 -64.02 16.89
CA GLU A 645 12.64 -64.91 17.66
C GLU A 645 13.53 -65.84 18.50
N TYR A 646 13.44 -65.73 19.81
CA TYR A 646 13.69 -66.85 20.71
C TYR A 646 12.38 -67.14 21.42
N VAL A 647 11.64 -68.10 20.85
CA VAL A 647 10.66 -68.88 21.58
C VAL A 647 11.45 -69.96 22.30
N GLU A 648 11.69 -69.79 23.59
CA GLU A 648 11.90 -70.97 24.43
C GLU A 648 11.46 -70.73 25.88
N SER A 649 10.87 -71.79 26.38
CA SER A 649 10.19 -72.00 27.65
C SER A 649 10.99 -71.59 28.89
N GLU A 650 10.28 -71.02 29.87
CA GLU A 650 10.34 -71.56 31.23
C GLU A 650 9.07 -71.17 32.03
N ARG A 651 8.20 -72.17 32.24
CA ARG A 651 7.37 -72.25 33.43
C ARG A 651 8.30 -72.61 34.59
N MET A 652 8.18 -71.94 35.73
CA MET A 652 7.94 -72.53 37.06
C MET A 652 8.60 -71.76 38.21
N TYR A 653 7.73 -71.50 39.20
CA TYR A 653 7.97 -71.55 40.64
C TYR A 653 8.68 -70.42 41.41
N ILE A 654 7.84 -69.77 42.23
CA ILE A 654 7.93 -69.59 43.70
C ILE A 654 8.62 -68.32 44.26
N ASN A 655 7.76 -67.61 45.03
CA ASN A 655 7.91 -66.58 46.05
C ASN A 655 8.21 -65.14 45.64
#